data_AF-A0A7V5I0H9-F1
#
_entry.id   AF-A0A7V5I0H9-F1
#
_cell.length_a   1.000
_cell.length_b   1.000
_cell.length_c   1.000
_cell.angle_alpha   90.00
_cell.angle_beta   90.00
_cell.angle_gamma   90.00
#
_symmetry.space_group_name_H-M   'P 1'
#
loop_
_entity.id
_entity.type
_entity.pdbx_description
1 polymer ?
#
loop_
_entity_poly.entity_id
_entity_poly.type
_entity_poly.pdbx_seq_one_letter_code
_entity_poly.pdbx_strand_id
1 'polypeptide(L)'
;MAELSSLKDLKSYRKYLCEKKDKTKKIVRICMTGCRAFGAGEIKEKLEEEVEALKLKNVEIVPTGCQGFCAQAPVMTIDPFDIFYGRVSLLDVKEIVSETLIKGKIIEHLLYKDPFSKKPIPHTRDIPFFKEQLKIVLRRCGKINPTDIDDYIANDGYKGLERIFEENILPEKVIEEIKSSGLRGRGGAGFPTGLKWEFARKASGNPKYIICNADEGDPGAFMDRAILEGDPHSVIEGMLIAGYAIGAEEGYVYVRAEYPIAVEHLNIALCQAKELGLIGKNILGTGFSFDIKIKKGAGAFVCGEETALIASIEGKRGMPRPRPPFPAQSGLWGKPTCINNVETLANVSYIIFKGAKEFARVGTEESKGTKIFALAGKVKNTGLVEVPIGTSLRKVVFDIGGGPPEGRRFKAVQIGGPSGGCVPERYLDLPIDYDSLKKVGAIMGSGGMVVMDDNTCMVDVARFFLEFVQDESCGKCVPCRIGTRRMLEILTRITKGEGKPEDIALLEELARTIKDASLCGLGQTAPNPVLSTLTYFRDEYKAHIEDKSCPAGTCEELFISPCQNACPAGIDIPGYIGLIAQGKFLEALELIRKDNPFPAICGRVCHHPCESKCRRGEIDEPVAINALKRFVSDHARGREKPPKISPFVSLKKEKIAVIGSGPAGLTCAHYLAMWGYPVTVFEALPVAGGMLRVGIPDYRLPKDILEEEIFYSVESLGVRIEKGVKIGRDIAFDELFKMGYSCIFVGVGCHVSRRLNIEGEESEGVLDGVEFLKKINLGEKLRLDNKKVVVIGGGNAAVDAARSALRLGAGEVTILYRRSPQEMPAIKSEVTAAEKEGVKFHYLAAPLKIVSSNGKIEGLECICMRLGEYDKSGRRKPVPVDGSEFFIPA
;
A
#
# COMPACT_ATOMS: atom_id res chain seq x y z
N MET A 1 -26.77 20.10 -37.15
CA MET A 1 -27.17 18.68 -37.17
C MET A 1 -28.68 18.63 -37.25
N ALA A 2 -29.27 17.65 -37.93
CA ALA A 2 -30.74 17.49 -37.94
C ALA A 2 -31.19 16.87 -36.62
N GLU A 3 -32.24 17.42 -36.01
CA GLU A 3 -32.86 16.89 -34.79
C GLU A 3 -33.36 15.46 -35.02
N LEU A 4 -33.06 14.52 -34.13
CA LEU A 4 -33.51 13.13 -34.25
C LEU A 4 -34.95 13.03 -33.76
N SER A 5 -35.89 12.99 -34.70
CA SER A 5 -37.33 13.00 -34.40
C SER A 5 -37.91 11.62 -34.08
N SER A 6 -37.18 10.54 -34.42
CA SER A 6 -37.65 9.16 -34.27
C SER A 6 -36.52 8.17 -33.93
N LEU A 7 -36.87 7.00 -33.40
CA LEU A 7 -35.93 5.88 -33.19
C LEU A 7 -35.23 5.45 -34.49
N LYS A 8 -35.93 5.54 -35.64
CA LYS A 8 -35.37 5.20 -36.95
C LYS A 8 -34.27 6.18 -37.35
N ASP A 9 -34.40 7.45 -36.98
CA ASP A 9 -33.39 8.48 -37.23
C ASP A 9 -32.13 8.19 -36.42
N LEU A 10 -32.26 7.87 -35.12
CA LEU A 10 -31.13 7.52 -34.26
C LEU A 10 -30.35 6.29 -34.81
N LYS A 11 -31.07 5.26 -35.26
CA LYS A 11 -30.44 4.06 -35.88
C LYS A 11 -29.69 4.40 -37.16
N SER A 12 -30.33 5.18 -38.03
CA SER A 12 -29.74 5.60 -39.31
C SER A 12 -28.52 6.48 -39.08
N TYR A 13 -28.59 7.39 -38.10
CA TYR A 13 -27.49 8.25 -37.69
C TYR A 13 -26.31 7.45 -37.14
N ARG A 14 -26.57 6.49 -36.23
CA ARG A 14 -25.51 5.59 -35.73
C ARG A 14 -24.85 4.82 -36.86
N LYS A 15 -25.63 4.25 -37.79
CA LYS A 15 -25.10 3.52 -38.94
C LYS A 15 -24.20 4.42 -39.80
N TYR A 16 -24.64 5.64 -40.10
CA TYR A 16 -23.85 6.64 -40.82
C TYR A 16 -22.52 6.95 -40.11
N LEU A 17 -22.53 7.16 -38.78
CA LEU A 17 -21.32 7.41 -38.00
C LEU A 17 -20.35 6.22 -38.03
N CYS A 18 -20.86 4.99 -37.94
CA CYS A 18 -20.03 3.78 -38.06
C CYS A 18 -19.41 3.63 -39.45
N GLU A 19 -20.13 3.99 -40.51
CA GLU A 19 -19.66 3.93 -41.90
C GLU A 19 -18.64 5.05 -42.21
N LYS A 20 -18.75 6.21 -41.55
CA LYS A 20 -17.83 7.34 -41.68
C LYS A 20 -16.45 7.10 -41.06
N LYS A 21 -16.32 6.16 -40.10
CA LYS A 21 -15.05 5.88 -39.43
C LYS A 21 -14.05 5.21 -40.37
N ASP A 22 -12.99 5.94 -40.71
CA ASP A 22 -11.86 5.40 -41.48
C ASP A 22 -11.00 4.48 -40.59
N LYS A 23 -11.09 3.17 -40.85
CA LYS A 23 -10.35 2.14 -40.12
C LYS A 23 -8.85 2.11 -40.43
N THR A 24 -8.40 2.85 -41.43
CA THR A 24 -6.99 2.89 -41.85
C THR A 24 -6.20 4.02 -41.19
N LYS A 25 -6.88 4.96 -40.52
CA LYS A 25 -6.24 6.05 -39.78
C LYS A 25 -5.55 5.56 -38.50
N LYS A 26 -4.39 6.15 -38.21
CA LYS A 26 -3.70 6.04 -36.94
C LYS A 26 -4.33 7.03 -35.97
N ILE A 27 -4.80 6.54 -34.82
CA ILE A 27 -5.47 7.39 -33.83
C ILE A 27 -4.58 7.49 -32.60
N VAL A 28 -4.13 8.71 -32.29
CA VAL A 28 -3.36 9.04 -31.09
C VAL A 28 -4.33 9.52 -30.03
N ARG A 29 -4.57 8.69 -29.01
CA ARG A 29 -5.47 8.98 -27.89
C ARG A 29 -4.64 9.50 -26.73
N ILE A 30 -4.81 10.78 -26.41
CA ILE A 30 -4.11 11.43 -25.29
C ILE A 30 -5.09 11.69 -24.16
N CYS A 31 -4.70 11.38 -22.92
CA CYS A 31 -5.52 11.66 -21.75
C CYS A 31 -5.52 13.17 -21.46
N MET A 32 -6.68 13.83 -21.55
CA MET A 32 -6.83 15.29 -21.39
C MET A 32 -7.57 15.68 -20.11
N THR A 33 -7.66 14.77 -19.15
CA THR A 33 -8.30 15.01 -17.86
C THR A 33 -7.24 15.12 -16.78
N GLY A 34 -7.04 14.09 -15.95
CA GLY A 34 -6.04 14.11 -14.88
C GLY A 34 -4.59 14.33 -15.35
N CYS A 35 -4.24 13.97 -16.58
CA CYS A 35 -2.90 14.19 -17.13
C CYS A 35 -2.61 15.65 -17.51
N ARG A 36 -3.61 16.55 -17.55
CA ARG A 36 -3.36 17.99 -17.77
C ARG A 36 -2.48 18.58 -16.67
N ALA A 37 -2.58 18.07 -15.44
CA ALA A 37 -1.70 18.46 -14.34
C ALA A 37 -0.21 18.13 -14.59
N PHE A 38 0.09 17.24 -15.55
CA PHE A 38 1.43 16.81 -15.94
C PHE A 38 1.85 17.36 -17.32
N GLY A 39 1.15 18.36 -17.86
CA GLY A 39 1.50 19.00 -19.13
C GLY A 39 0.93 18.33 -20.39
N ALA A 40 -0.12 17.51 -20.26
CA ALA A 40 -0.74 16.85 -21.41
C ALA A 40 -1.36 17.83 -22.43
N GLY A 41 -1.71 19.05 -22.00
CA GLY A 41 -2.27 20.09 -22.88
C GLY A 41 -1.25 20.55 -23.91
N GLU A 42 -0.08 20.94 -23.44
CA GLU A 42 1.04 21.38 -24.27
C GLU A 42 1.53 20.25 -25.18
N ILE A 43 1.52 19.00 -24.69
CA ILE A 43 1.87 17.82 -25.51
C ILE A 43 0.88 17.62 -26.65
N LYS A 44 -0.43 17.76 -26.40
CA LYS A 44 -1.46 17.66 -27.44
C LYS A 44 -1.27 18.74 -28.51
N GLU A 45 -1.11 20.00 -28.09
CA GLU A 45 -0.92 21.13 -29.01
C GLU A 45 0.32 20.91 -29.89
N LYS A 46 1.43 20.47 -29.27
CA LYS A 46 2.66 20.17 -30.01
C LYS A 46 2.50 18.99 -30.98
N LEU A 47 1.74 17.96 -30.62
CA LEU A 47 1.42 16.85 -31.52
C LEU A 47 0.63 17.34 -32.74
N GLU A 48 -0.38 18.20 -32.52
CA GLU A 48 -1.20 18.77 -33.59
C GLU A 48 -0.36 19.63 -34.54
N GLU A 49 0.53 20.47 -34.02
CA GLU A 49 1.46 21.28 -34.82
C GLU A 49 2.36 20.41 -35.71
N GLU A 50 2.99 19.37 -35.16
CA GLU A 50 3.93 18.52 -35.91
C GLU A 50 3.20 17.66 -36.97
N VAL A 51 2.00 17.18 -36.66
CA VAL A 51 1.15 16.44 -37.61
C VAL A 51 0.72 17.33 -38.78
N GLU A 52 0.34 18.57 -38.50
CA GLU A 52 -0.05 19.54 -39.53
C GLU A 52 1.15 20.01 -40.36
N ALA A 53 2.30 20.28 -39.72
CA ALA A 53 3.53 20.68 -40.39
C ALA A 53 4.02 19.62 -41.39
N LEU A 54 3.87 18.34 -41.05
CA LEU A 54 4.23 17.20 -41.91
C LEU A 54 3.07 16.74 -42.83
N LYS A 55 1.91 17.39 -42.76
CA LYS A 55 0.70 17.12 -43.56
C LYS A 55 0.25 15.65 -43.50
N LEU A 56 0.32 15.03 -42.32
CA LEU A 56 -0.02 13.63 -42.10
C LEU A 56 -1.55 13.42 -42.09
N LYS A 57 -2.16 13.23 -43.26
CA LYS A 57 -3.61 13.07 -43.42
C LYS A 57 -4.21 11.79 -42.80
N ASN A 58 -3.36 10.81 -42.50
CA ASN A 58 -3.76 9.51 -41.95
C ASN A 58 -3.61 9.42 -40.42
N VAL A 59 -3.32 10.54 -39.74
CA VAL A 59 -3.20 10.62 -38.28
C VAL A 59 -4.33 11.48 -37.73
N GLU A 60 -4.93 11.02 -36.64
CA GLU A 60 -5.95 11.76 -35.90
C GLU A 60 -5.55 11.81 -34.42
N ILE A 61 -5.58 13.00 -33.83
CA ILE A 61 -5.29 13.20 -32.40
C ILE A 61 -6.62 13.37 -31.69
N VAL A 62 -6.91 12.46 -30.77
CA VAL A 62 -8.18 12.42 -30.05
C VAL A 62 -7.94 12.75 -28.58
N PRO A 63 -8.48 13.87 -28.07
CA PRO A 63 -8.47 14.15 -26.64
C PRO A 63 -9.44 13.19 -25.96
N THR A 64 -8.94 12.39 -25.02
CA THR A 64 -9.74 11.37 -24.33
C THR A 64 -9.90 11.65 -22.83
N GLY A 65 -10.88 10.98 -22.23
CA GLY A 65 -11.02 10.89 -20.78
C GLY A 65 -9.86 10.17 -20.08
N CYS A 66 -9.99 9.97 -18.76
CA CYS A 66 -8.96 9.29 -17.97
C CYS A 66 -8.75 7.84 -18.44
N GLN A 67 -7.50 7.46 -18.76
CA GLN A 67 -7.14 6.07 -19.08
C GLN A 67 -6.90 5.21 -17.81
N GLY A 68 -6.65 5.86 -16.67
CA GLY A 68 -6.57 5.24 -15.34
C GLY A 68 -5.16 5.11 -14.77
N PHE A 69 -4.09 5.04 -15.56
CA PHE A 69 -2.73 4.73 -15.06
C PHE A 69 -1.94 5.99 -14.64
N CYS A 70 -2.30 6.59 -13.51
CA CYS A 70 -1.75 7.86 -13.03
C CYS A 70 -0.24 7.85 -12.76
N ALA A 71 0.34 6.73 -12.30
CA ALA A 71 1.79 6.61 -12.07
C ALA A 71 2.66 6.70 -13.35
N GLN A 72 2.02 6.64 -14.52
CA GLN A 72 2.65 6.80 -15.83
C GLN A 72 2.16 8.06 -16.55
N ALA A 73 1.48 9.00 -15.88
CA ALA A 73 1.04 10.24 -16.50
C ALA A 73 2.24 11.12 -16.96
N PRO A 74 2.12 11.85 -18.08
CA PRO A 74 1.07 11.78 -19.09
C PRO A 74 1.08 10.46 -19.88
N VAL A 75 -0.11 9.93 -20.17
CA VAL A 75 -0.29 8.67 -20.93
C VAL A 75 -0.96 8.92 -22.27
N MET A 76 -0.55 8.14 -23.27
CA MET A 76 -1.22 8.08 -24.57
C MET A 76 -1.24 6.66 -25.13
N THR A 77 -2.23 6.36 -25.97
CA THR A 77 -2.31 5.11 -26.72
C THR A 77 -2.41 5.38 -28.22
N ILE A 78 -1.79 4.52 -29.03
CA ILE A 78 -1.75 4.67 -30.49
C ILE A 78 -2.37 3.43 -31.15
N ASP A 79 -3.49 3.65 -31.83
CA ASP A 79 -4.24 2.63 -32.57
C ASP A 79 -3.90 2.67 -34.07
N PRO A 80 -4.02 1.54 -34.81
CA PRO A 80 -4.52 0.22 -34.38
C PRO A 80 -3.47 -0.71 -33.75
N PHE A 81 -2.23 -0.23 -33.56
CA PHE A 81 -1.12 -1.05 -33.07
C PHE A 81 -1.22 -1.40 -31.57
N ASP A 82 -2.14 -0.78 -30.84
CA ASP A 82 -2.28 -0.91 -29.39
C ASP A 82 -0.95 -0.61 -28.68
N ILE A 83 -0.32 0.52 -29.01
CA ILE A 83 0.93 0.96 -28.35
C ILE A 83 0.57 1.86 -27.18
N PHE A 84 1.11 1.59 -25.99
CA PHE A 84 0.99 2.43 -24.82
C PHE A 84 2.31 3.18 -24.54
N TYR A 85 2.23 4.51 -24.48
CA TYR A 85 3.34 5.36 -24.03
C TYR A 85 2.97 6.05 -22.72
N GLY A 86 3.88 5.94 -21.74
CA GLY A 86 3.76 6.58 -20.44
C GLY A 86 4.89 7.58 -20.20
N ARG A 87 4.64 8.54 -19.30
CA ARG A 87 5.56 9.62 -18.91
C ARG A 87 6.06 10.42 -20.10
N VAL A 88 5.17 10.63 -21.09
CA VAL A 88 5.49 11.39 -22.29
C VAL A 88 5.77 12.84 -21.90
N SER A 89 6.87 13.39 -22.40
CA SER A 89 7.23 14.80 -22.24
C SER A 89 7.14 15.55 -23.58
N LEU A 90 7.25 16.88 -23.52
CA LEU A 90 7.30 17.72 -24.72
C LEU A 90 8.48 17.38 -25.64
N LEU A 91 9.59 16.87 -25.09
CA LEU A 91 10.78 16.53 -25.86
C LEU A 91 10.56 15.28 -26.72
N ASP A 92 9.68 14.38 -26.30
CA ASP A 92 9.41 13.12 -26.98
C ASP A 92 8.50 13.27 -28.20
N VAL A 93 7.75 14.39 -28.32
CA VAL A 93 6.73 14.58 -29.36
C VAL A 93 7.28 14.42 -30.77
N LYS A 94 8.43 15.03 -31.07
CA LYS A 94 9.06 14.93 -32.40
C LYS A 94 9.50 13.51 -32.73
N GLU A 95 9.97 12.77 -31.72
CA GLU A 95 10.38 11.37 -31.87
C GLU A 95 9.15 10.48 -32.10
N ILE A 96 8.07 10.67 -31.35
CA ILE A 96 6.81 9.94 -31.51
C ILE A 96 6.25 10.11 -32.93
N VAL A 97 6.24 11.35 -33.45
CA VAL A 97 5.74 11.62 -34.81
C VAL A 97 6.65 10.95 -35.86
N SER A 98 7.96 11.14 -35.75
CA SER A 98 8.90 10.65 -36.76
C SER A 98 9.13 9.13 -36.74
N GLU A 99 9.30 8.51 -35.57
CA GLU A 99 9.57 7.07 -35.44
C GLU A 99 8.29 6.26 -35.38
N THR A 100 7.31 6.64 -34.56
CA THR A 100 6.09 5.83 -34.40
C THR A 100 5.04 6.14 -35.45
N LEU A 101 4.66 7.40 -35.64
CA LEU A 101 3.56 7.74 -36.56
C LEU A 101 3.95 7.61 -38.02
N ILE A 102 5.20 7.91 -38.40
CA ILE A 102 5.67 7.77 -39.79
C ILE A 102 6.27 6.37 -40.02
N LYS A 103 7.28 5.96 -39.25
CA LYS A 103 8.04 4.71 -39.50
C LYS A 103 7.43 3.45 -38.87
N GLY A 104 6.46 3.58 -37.96
CA GLY A 104 5.85 2.44 -37.25
C GLY A 104 6.77 1.78 -36.22
N LYS A 105 7.85 2.46 -35.79
CA LYS A 105 8.78 1.94 -34.79
C LYS A 105 8.33 2.31 -33.38
N ILE A 106 8.56 1.38 -32.45
CA ILE A 106 8.22 1.54 -31.04
C ILE A 106 9.41 2.16 -30.31
N ILE A 107 9.14 3.15 -29.46
CA ILE A 107 10.14 3.89 -28.70
C ILE A 107 10.28 3.25 -27.31
N GLU A 108 11.40 2.55 -27.06
CA GLU A 108 11.55 1.70 -25.87
C GLU A 108 11.58 2.46 -24.53
N HIS A 109 12.09 3.69 -24.47
CA HIS A 109 12.16 4.44 -23.21
C HIS A 109 10.80 4.95 -22.72
N LEU A 110 9.83 5.07 -23.63
CA LEU A 110 8.43 5.44 -23.32
C LEU A 110 7.56 4.25 -22.91
N LEU A 111 8.09 3.03 -23.02
CA LEU A 111 7.35 1.81 -22.68
C LEU A 111 7.33 1.58 -21.17
N TYR A 112 6.21 1.04 -20.70
CA TYR A 112 6.13 0.49 -19.36
C TYR A 112 7.11 -0.67 -19.22
N LYS A 113 7.96 -0.61 -18.19
CA LYS A 113 8.90 -1.69 -17.86
C LYS A 113 8.35 -2.47 -16.68
N ASP A 114 8.20 -3.78 -16.87
CA ASP A 114 7.78 -4.66 -15.78
C ASP A 114 8.75 -4.55 -14.60
N PRO A 115 8.28 -4.24 -13.37
CA PRO A 115 9.16 -4.00 -12.24
C PRO A 115 10.07 -5.18 -11.91
N PHE A 116 9.65 -6.41 -12.23
CA PHE A 116 10.34 -7.67 -11.90
C PHE A 116 11.33 -8.08 -13.00
N SER A 117 10.85 -8.28 -14.23
CA SER A 117 11.64 -8.74 -15.37
C SER A 117 12.44 -7.63 -16.05
N LYS A 118 12.13 -6.35 -15.76
CA LYS A 118 12.67 -5.15 -16.41
C LYS A 118 12.44 -5.09 -17.93
N LYS A 119 11.64 -6.01 -18.48
CA LYS A 119 11.32 -6.04 -19.90
C LYS A 119 10.30 -4.94 -20.23
N PRO A 120 10.50 -4.23 -21.35
CA PRO A 120 9.51 -3.27 -21.84
C PRO A 120 8.27 -4.01 -22.38
N ILE A 121 7.09 -3.49 -22.07
CA ILE A 121 5.79 -4.02 -22.52
C ILE A 121 5.15 -2.94 -23.42
N PRO A 122 5.05 -3.19 -24.74
CA PRO A 122 4.52 -2.18 -25.67
C PRO A 122 3.00 -2.08 -25.66
N HIS A 123 2.30 -3.18 -25.40
CA HIS A 123 0.86 -3.25 -25.62
C HIS A 123 0.04 -3.06 -24.36
N THR A 124 -1.01 -2.22 -24.45
CA THR A 124 -1.91 -1.91 -23.32
C THR A 124 -2.48 -3.19 -22.70
N ARG A 125 -2.85 -4.16 -23.53
CA ARG A 125 -3.45 -5.44 -23.11
C ARG A 125 -2.53 -6.32 -22.26
N ASP A 126 -1.21 -6.13 -22.37
CA ASP A 126 -0.20 -6.97 -21.72
C ASP A 126 0.34 -6.31 -20.45
N ILE A 127 0.10 -5.02 -20.25
CA ILE A 127 0.50 -4.29 -19.04
C ILE A 127 -0.34 -4.81 -17.86
N PRO A 128 0.28 -5.32 -16.77
CA PRO A 128 -0.43 -5.89 -15.63
C PRO A 128 -1.51 -4.98 -15.04
N PHE A 129 -1.24 -3.67 -15.01
CA PHE A 129 -2.21 -2.67 -14.53
C PHE A 129 -3.55 -2.71 -15.28
N PHE A 130 -3.55 -2.93 -16.60
CA PHE A 130 -4.76 -2.98 -17.41
C PHE A 130 -5.30 -4.40 -17.59
N LYS A 131 -4.41 -5.39 -17.75
CA LYS A 131 -4.74 -6.78 -18.05
C LYS A 131 -5.66 -7.43 -17.01
N GLU A 132 -5.44 -7.10 -15.74
CA GLU A 132 -6.18 -7.70 -14.62
C GLU A 132 -7.51 -6.99 -14.30
N GLN A 133 -7.86 -5.93 -15.05
CA GLN A 133 -9.10 -5.18 -14.87
C GLN A 133 -10.23 -5.71 -15.76
N LEU A 134 -11.46 -5.58 -15.28
CA LEU A 134 -12.67 -5.80 -16.07
C LEU A 134 -13.45 -4.48 -16.15
N LYS A 135 -13.29 -3.76 -17.26
CA LYS A 135 -13.91 -2.45 -17.44
C LYS A 135 -15.34 -2.57 -17.99
N ILE A 136 -16.34 -2.44 -17.12
CA ILE A 136 -17.76 -2.29 -17.49
C ILE A 136 -18.13 -0.81 -17.50
N VAL A 137 -17.91 -0.11 -16.40
CA VAL A 137 -18.26 1.30 -16.25
C VAL A 137 -17.28 2.18 -17.02
N LEU A 138 -15.98 1.93 -16.90
CA LEU A 138 -14.92 2.70 -17.58
C LEU A 138 -14.66 2.22 -19.02
N ARG A 139 -15.54 1.43 -19.62
CA ARG A 139 -15.33 0.75 -20.91
C ARG A 139 -14.98 1.69 -22.09
N ARG A 140 -15.44 2.94 -22.03
CA ARG A 140 -15.20 3.99 -23.04
C ARG A 140 -14.17 5.05 -22.58
N CYS A 141 -13.90 5.16 -21.29
CA CYS A 141 -12.91 6.10 -20.77
C CYS A 141 -11.53 5.80 -21.38
N GLY A 142 -10.90 6.82 -21.95
CA GLY A 142 -9.63 6.67 -22.65
C GLY A 142 -9.74 6.20 -24.11
N LYS A 143 -10.95 5.89 -24.61
CA LYS A 143 -11.19 5.44 -25.99
C LYS A 143 -11.94 6.46 -26.84
N ILE A 144 -12.86 7.21 -26.24
CA ILE A 144 -13.70 8.19 -26.92
C ILE A 144 -13.27 9.62 -26.60
N ASN A 145 -13.67 10.56 -27.47
CA ASN A 145 -13.68 11.97 -27.13
C ASN A 145 -14.93 12.29 -26.25
N PRO A 146 -14.76 12.70 -24.98
CA PRO A 146 -15.89 12.96 -24.08
C PRO A 146 -16.73 14.19 -24.45
N THR A 147 -16.22 15.08 -25.31
CA THR A 147 -16.94 16.29 -25.77
C THR A 147 -17.58 16.13 -27.15
N ASP A 148 -17.62 14.90 -27.67
CA ASP A 148 -18.24 14.56 -28.95
C ASP A 148 -19.28 13.44 -28.79
N ILE A 149 -20.56 13.81 -28.84
CA ILE A 149 -21.68 12.85 -28.77
C ILE A 149 -21.67 11.82 -29.91
N ASP A 150 -21.13 12.16 -31.08
CA ASP A 150 -21.08 11.23 -32.21
C ASP A 150 -20.20 10.03 -31.88
N ASP A 151 -19.08 10.25 -31.19
CA ASP A 151 -18.20 9.18 -30.76
C ASP A 151 -18.88 8.29 -29.70
N TYR A 152 -19.70 8.86 -28.80
CA TYR A 152 -20.53 8.08 -27.88
C TYR A 152 -21.54 7.19 -28.63
N ILE A 153 -22.31 7.77 -29.56
CA ILE A 153 -23.34 7.05 -30.34
C ILE A 153 -22.70 5.95 -31.20
N ALA A 154 -21.56 6.24 -31.84
CA ALA A 154 -20.82 5.28 -32.66
C ALA A 154 -20.26 4.09 -31.84
N ASN A 155 -20.05 4.28 -30.53
CA ASN A 155 -19.58 3.26 -29.60
C ASN A 155 -20.73 2.72 -28.72
N ASP A 156 -21.84 2.35 -29.34
CA ASP A 156 -23.04 1.75 -28.70
C ASP A 156 -23.80 2.67 -27.73
N GLY A 157 -23.61 3.99 -27.81
CA GLY A 157 -24.35 4.95 -27.01
C GLY A 157 -25.85 4.96 -27.31
N TYR A 158 -26.67 5.19 -26.29
CA TYR A 158 -28.13 5.25 -26.35
C TYR A 158 -28.84 3.96 -26.81
N LYS A 159 -28.11 2.85 -26.96
CA LYS A 159 -28.71 1.56 -27.32
C LYS A 159 -29.64 1.00 -26.24
N GLY A 160 -29.40 1.30 -24.97
CA GLY A 160 -30.30 0.88 -23.90
C GLY A 160 -31.65 1.59 -24.00
N LEU A 161 -31.62 2.90 -24.25
CA LEU A 161 -32.82 3.71 -24.47
C LEU A 161 -33.58 3.28 -25.73
N GLU A 162 -32.85 3.03 -26.82
CA GLU A 162 -33.40 2.52 -28.08
C GLU A 162 -34.13 1.20 -27.88
N ARG A 163 -33.53 0.25 -27.15
CA ARG A 163 -34.14 -1.05 -26.83
C ARG A 163 -35.46 -0.90 -26.07
N ILE A 164 -35.48 -0.04 -25.03
CA ILE A 164 -36.69 0.19 -24.22
C ILE A 164 -37.87 0.61 -25.11
N PHE A 165 -37.65 1.57 -26.01
CA PHE A 165 -38.73 2.11 -26.82
C PHE A 165 -39.06 1.25 -28.03
N GLU A 166 -38.09 0.58 -28.64
CA GLU A 166 -38.34 -0.36 -29.75
C GLU A 166 -39.14 -1.59 -29.30
N GLU A 167 -38.75 -2.19 -28.17
CA GLU A 167 -39.43 -3.36 -27.62
C GLU A 167 -40.70 -2.98 -26.81
N ASN A 168 -41.03 -1.69 -26.70
CA ASN A 168 -42.12 -1.17 -25.88
C ASN A 168 -42.09 -1.69 -24.42
N ILE A 169 -40.90 -1.71 -23.81
CA ILE A 169 -40.69 -2.19 -22.45
C ILE A 169 -41.34 -1.22 -21.46
N LEU A 170 -42.31 -1.70 -20.70
CA LEU A 170 -43.00 -0.90 -19.68
C LEU A 170 -42.03 -0.45 -18.56
N PRO A 171 -42.25 0.72 -17.92
CA PRO A 171 -41.41 1.22 -16.83
C PRO A 171 -41.20 0.20 -15.70
N GLU A 172 -42.23 -0.55 -15.34
CA GLU A 172 -42.19 -1.58 -14.30
C GLU A 172 -41.24 -2.74 -14.68
N LYS A 173 -41.17 -3.08 -15.97
CA LYS A 173 -40.23 -4.09 -16.49
C LYS A 173 -38.78 -3.61 -16.50
N VAL A 174 -38.55 -2.32 -16.74
CA VAL A 174 -37.22 -1.71 -16.57
C VAL A 174 -36.78 -1.82 -15.10
N ILE A 175 -37.67 -1.53 -14.15
CA ILE A 175 -37.39 -1.68 -12.71
C ILE A 175 -37.09 -3.15 -12.36
N GLU A 176 -37.88 -4.10 -12.86
CA GLU A 176 -37.64 -5.54 -12.68
C GLU A 176 -36.28 -5.97 -13.25
N GLU A 177 -35.89 -5.46 -14.42
CA GLU A 177 -34.59 -5.76 -15.03
C GLU A 177 -33.44 -5.26 -14.14
N ILE A 178 -33.52 -4.02 -13.63
CA ILE A 178 -32.52 -3.50 -12.67
C ILE A 178 -32.53 -4.30 -11.36
N LYS A 179 -33.68 -4.73 -10.84
CA LYS A 179 -33.75 -5.62 -9.66
C LYS A 179 -33.04 -6.95 -9.94
N SER A 180 -33.32 -7.57 -11.09
CA SER A 180 -32.73 -8.85 -11.49
C SER A 180 -31.23 -8.78 -11.74
N SER A 181 -30.70 -7.60 -12.09
CA SER A 181 -29.25 -7.39 -12.24
C SER A 181 -28.49 -7.45 -10.92
N GLY A 182 -29.17 -7.27 -9.78
CA GLY A 182 -28.54 -7.18 -8.46
C GLY A 182 -27.73 -5.90 -8.24
N LEU A 183 -27.95 -4.84 -9.06
CA LEU A 183 -27.24 -3.57 -8.89
C LEU A 183 -27.51 -2.95 -7.51
N ARG A 184 -26.43 -2.76 -6.76
CA ARG A 184 -26.41 -2.03 -5.49
C ARG A 184 -25.83 -0.63 -5.71
N GLY A 185 -26.31 0.36 -4.96
CA GLY A 185 -25.84 1.74 -5.03
C GLY A 185 -24.32 1.84 -4.79
N ARG A 186 -23.62 2.50 -5.72
CA ARG A 186 -22.15 2.60 -5.74
C ARG A 186 -21.55 3.72 -4.90
N GLY A 187 -22.37 4.62 -4.35
CA GLY A 187 -21.96 5.69 -3.44
C GLY A 187 -21.68 5.26 -1.98
N GLY A 188 -21.50 3.97 -1.72
CA GLY A 188 -21.05 3.46 -0.41
C GLY A 188 -22.04 2.57 0.35
N ALA A 189 -23.30 2.99 0.51
CA ALA A 189 -24.26 2.26 1.35
C ALA A 189 -24.71 0.90 0.76
N GLY A 190 -24.57 0.70 -0.55
CA GLY A 190 -24.91 -0.57 -1.20
C GLY A 190 -26.41 -0.91 -1.16
N PHE A 191 -27.31 0.06 -1.13
CA PHE A 191 -28.75 -0.20 -1.17
C PHE A 191 -29.19 -0.71 -2.57
N PRO A 192 -30.10 -1.71 -2.68
CA PRO A 192 -30.55 -2.21 -3.99
C PRO A 192 -31.23 -1.12 -4.83
N THR A 193 -30.66 -0.80 -6.00
CA THR A 193 -31.11 0.31 -6.85
C THR A 193 -32.53 0.09 -7.36
N GLY A 194 -32.84 -1.11 -7.84
CA GLY A 194 -34.16 -1.43 -8.37
C GLY A 194 -35.28 -1.32 -7.32
N LEU A 195 -35.00 -1.66 -6.06
CA LEU A 195 -35.96 -1.47 -4.97
C LEU A 195 -36.18 0.03 -4.67
N LYS A 196 -35.12 0.84 -4.73
CA LYS A 196 -35.22 2.30 -4.56
C LYS A 196 -36.11 2.92 -5.64
N TRP A 197 -35.98 2.46 -6.88
CA TRP A 197 -36.81 2.90 -8.01
C TRP A 197 -38.26 2.45 -7.86
N GLU A 198 -38.49 1.22 -7.41
CA GLU A 198 -39.83 0.71 -7.14
C GLU A 198 -40.57 1.56 -6.09
N PHE A 199 -39.89 1.97 -5.01
CA PHE A 199 -40.47 2.86 -4.01
C PHE A 199 -40.84 4.24 -4.59
N ALA A 200 -39.95 4.85 -5.37
CA ALA A 200 -40.22 6.14 -6.01
C ALA A 200 -41.36 6.06 -7.05
N ARG A 201 -41.44 4.95 -7.80
CA ARG A 201 -42.51 4.70 -8.77
C ARG A 201 -43.86 4.53 -8.08
N LYS A 202 -43.93 3.78 -6.98
CA LYS A 202 -45.17 3.55 -6.21
C LYS A 202 -45.61 4.77 -5.37
N ALA A 203 -44.68 5.67 -5.02
CA ALA A 203 -45.00 6.85 -4.24
C ALA A 203 -45.96 7.78 -4.99
N SER A 204 -46.96 8.30 -4.27
CA SER A 204 -47.92 9.27 -4.76
C SER A 204 -47.29 10.66 -4.82
N GLY A 205 -47.51 11.38 -5.92
CA GLY A 205 -47.11 12.77 -6.08
C GLY A 205 -46.38 13.01 -7.40
N ASN A 206 -46.80 14.07 -8.10
CA ASN A 206 -46.14 14.60 -9.29
C ASN A 206 -45.75 16.07 -9.05
N PRO A 207 -44.73 16.58 -9.76
CA PRO A 207 -43.76 15.81 -10.58
C PRO A 207 -42.86 14.91 -9.71
N LYS A 208 -42.17 13.95 -10.33
CA LYS A 208 -41.12 13.13 -9.69
C LYS A 208 -39.74 13.55 -10.19
N TYR A 209 -38.71 13.30 -9.39
CA TYR A 209 -37.35 13.75 -9.67
C TYR A 209 -36.31 12.63 -9.63
N ILE A 210 -35.33 12.71 -10.52
CA ILE A 210 -34.06 11.96 -10.45
C ILE A 210 -32.94 12.90 -10.06
N ILE A 211 -32.10 12.50 -9.11
CA ILE A 211 -30.89 13.24 -8.78
C ILE A 211 -29.67 12.33 -8.97
N CYS A 212 -28.73 12.78 -9.80
CA CYS A 212 -27.38 12.24 -9.87
C CYS A 212 -26.51 12.94 -8.83
N ASN A 213 -26.09 12.18 -7.81
CA ASN A 213 -25.16 12.64 -6.79
C ASN A 213 -23.72 12.47 -7.30
N ALA A 214 -23.09 13.59 -7.65
CA ALA A 214 -21.71 13.71 -8.08
C ALA A 214 -20.87 14.55 -7.10
N ASP A 215 -21.23 14.51 -5.80
CA ASP A 215 -20.47 15.13 -4.72
C ASP A 215 -19.42 14.15 -4.16
N GLU A 216 -18.47 13.75 -5.01
CA GLU A 216 -17.37 12.83 -4.66
C GLU A 216 -16.34 13.55 -3.78
N GLY A 217 -16.70 13.77 -2.51
CA GLY A 217 -15.91 14.52 -1.54
C GLY A 217 -14.78 13.73 -0.86
N ASP A 218 -14.75 12.40 -1.00
CA ASP A 218 -13.79 11.54 -0.29
C ASP A 218 -12.34 11.84 -0.73
N PRO A 219 -11.41 12.09 0.21
CA PRO A 219 -10.00 12.25 -0.13
C PRO A 219 -9.45 11.03 -0.86
N GLY A 220 -8.80 11.26 -2.00
CA GLY A 220 -8.25 10.20 -2.84
C GLY A 220 -9.25 9.50 -3.76
N ALA A 221 -10.55 9.86 -3.72
CA ALA A 221 -11.55 9.38 -4.66
C ALA A 221 -11.66 10.31 -5.89
N PHE A 222 -11.75 9.72 -7.08
CA PHE A 222 -11.91 10.44 -8.36
C PHE A 222 -12.53 9.56 -9.45
N MET A 223 -13.35 8.58 -9.06
CA MET A 223 -14.00 7.61 -9.95
C MET A 223 -15.18 8.26 -10.65
N ASP A 224 -16.04 8.95 -9.89
CA ASP A 224 -17.16 9.70 -10.43
C ASP A 224 -16.64 10.81 -11.34
N ARG A 225 -15.58 11.52 -10.91
CA ARG A 225 -14.89 12.50 -11.75
C ARG A 225 -14.49 11.93 -13.10
N ALA A 226 -13.83 10.76 -13.11
CA ALA A 226 -13.33 10.16 -14.33
C ALA A 226 -14.45 9.73 -15.29
N ILE A 227 -15.61 9.33 -14.76
CA ILE A 227 -16.80 9.03 -15.58
C ILE A 227 -17.37 10.33 -16.16
N LEU A 228 -17.56 11.37 -15.34
CA LEU A 228 -18.15 12.63 -15.83
C LEU A 228 -17.25 13.35 -16.83
N GLU A 229 -15.94 13.29 -16.63
CA GLU A 229 -14.98 13.89 -17.55
C GLU A 229 -14.71 13.01 -18.79
N GLY A 230 -14.90 11.69 -18.69
CA GLY A 230 -14.48 10.74 -19.74
C GLY A 230 -15.60 10.05 -20.52
N ASP A 231 -16.80 9.95 -19.96
CA ASP A 231 -18.00 9.36 -20.57
C ASP A 231 -19.30 9.98 -19.96
N PRO A 232 -19.50 11.31 -20.06
CA PRO A 232 -20.65 11.99 -19.44
C PRO A 232 -22.01 11.47 -19.97
N HIS A 233 -22.07 11.10 -21.25
CA HIS A 233 -23.29 10.60 -21.87
C HIS A 233 -23.77 9.26 -21.27
N SER A 234 -22.88 8.42 -20.74
CA SER A 234 -23.29 7.20 -20.02
C SER A 234 -24.15 7.49 -18.78
N VAL A 235 -23.87 8.60 -18.10
CA VAL A 235 -24.61 9.05 -16.92
C VAL A 235 -25.92 9.68 -17.34
N ILE A 236 -25.92 10.50 -18.41
CA ILE A 236 -27.13 11.10 -18.99
C ILE A 236 -28.10 10.02 -19.47
N GLU A 237 -27.61 9.00 -20.18
CA GLU A 237 -28.41 7.84 -20.61
C GLU A 237 -28.98 7.08 -19.40
N GLY A 238 -28.16 6.84 -18.36
CA GLY A 238 -28.62 6.24 -17.12
C GLY A 238 -29.73 7.05 -16.43
N MET A 239 -29.63 8.38 -16.43
CA MET A 239 -30.66 9.27 -15.88
C MET A 239 -31.95 9.25 -16.71
N LEU A 240 -31.85 9.20 -18.04
CA LEU A 240 -33.01 9.07 -18.94
C LEU A 240 -33.78 7.77 -18.67
N ILE A 241 -33.06 6.64 -18.57
CA ILE A 241 -33.63 5.34 -18.25
C ILE A 241 -34.29 5.36 -16.86
N ALA A 242 -33.61 5.93 -15.86
CA ALA A 242 -34.15 6.07 -14.51
C ALA A 242 -35.42 6.95 -14.49
N GLY A 243 -35.40 8.07 -15.22
CA GLY A 243 -36.51 8.98 -15.36
C GLY A 243 -37.73 8.31 -15.97
N TYR A 244 -37.52 7.55 -17.05
CA TYR A 244 -38.57 6.73 -17.68
C TYR A 244 -39.15 5.70 -16.70
N ALA A 245 -38.27 4.95 -16.03
CA ALA A 245 -38.65 3.89 -15.10
C ALA A 245 -39.51 4.39 -13.92
N ILE A 246 -39.18 5.54 -13.32
CA ILE A 246 -39.93 6.07 -12.18
C ILE A 246 -41.11 6.97 -12.59
N GLY A 247 -41.11 7.46 -13.83
CA GLY A 247 -42.03 8.48 -14.31
C GLY A 247 -41.67 9.89 -13.82
N ALA A 248 -40.38 10.24 -13.89
CA ALA A 248 -39.90 11.60 -13.63
C ALA A 248 -39.84 12.41 -14.93
N GLU A 249 -40.11 13.70 -14.81
CA GLU A 249 -40.06 14.67 -15.92
C GLU A 249 -38.79 15.52 -15.86
N GLU A 250 -38.11 15.53 -14.71
CA GLU A 250 -36.96 16.40 -14.46
C GLU A 250 -35.88 15.70 -13.62
N GLY A 251 -34.63 15.95 -14.00
CA GLY A 251 -33.43 15.44 -13.35
C GLY A 251 -32.46 16.54 -12.92
N TYR A 252 -31.72 16.30 -11.86
CA TYR A 252 -30.65 17.18 -11.38
C TYR A 252 -29.33 16.42 -11.30
N VAL A 253 -28.25 16.98 -11.87
CA VAL A 253 -26.88 16.53 -11.58
C VAL A 253 -26.30 17.49 -10.55
N TYR A 254 -26.11 17.02 -9.32
CA TYR A 254 -25.45 17.79 -8.28
C TYR A 254 -23.95 17.51 -8.32
N VAL A 255 -23.17 18.45 -8.85
CA VAL A 255 -21.72 18.30 -9.06
C VAL A 255 -20.97 19.24 -8.12
N ARG A 256 -19.94 18.74 -7.45
CA ARG A 256 -19.08 19.57 -6.59
C ARG A 256 -18.36 20.69 -7.36
N ALA A 257 -18.07 21.80 -6.70
CA ALA A 257 -17.47 22.97 -7.34
C ALA A 257 -16.02 22.73 -7.80
N GLU A 258 -15.35 21.78 -7.17
CA GLU A 258 -13.94 21.45 -7.38
C GLU A 258 -13.70 20.63 -8.65
N TYR A 259 -14.75 20.25 -9.40
CA TYR A 259 -14.66 19.53 -10.67
C TYR A 259 -15.07 20.41 -11.88
N PRO A 260 -14.27 21.43 -12.23
CA PRO A 260 -14.63 22.35 -13.31
C PRO A 260 -14.72 21.66 -14.68
N ILE A 261 -13.82 20.70 -14.97
CA ILE A 261 -13.81 19.95 -16.25
C ILE A 261 -15.06 19.07 -16.36
N ALA A 262 -15.43 18.37 -15.28
CA ALA A 262 -16.65 17.56 -15.26
C ALA A 262 -17.90 18.41 -15.56
N VAL A 263 -17.98 19.60 -14.95
CA VAL A 263 -19.07 20.56 -15.21
C VAL A 263 -19.05 21.04 -16.66
N GLU A 264 -17.89 21.37 -17.21
CA GLU A 264 -17.74 21.77 -18.62
C GLU A 264 -18.22 20.68 -19.57
N HIS A 265 -17.69 19.46 -19.43
CA HIS A 265 -18.05 18.32 -20.27
C HIS A 265 -19.53 17.96 -20.14
N LEU A 266 -20.11 18.00 -18.94
CA LEU A 266 -21.54 17.79 -18.73
C LEU A 266 -22.39 18.85 -19.43
N ASN A 267 -22.00 20.12 -19.40
CA ASN A 267 -22.74 21.16 -20.13
C ASN A 267 -22.70 20.92 -21.64
N ILE A 268 -21.53 20.58 -22.19
CA ILE A 268 -21.38 20.23 -23.61
C ILE A 268 -22.28 19.04 -23.96
N ALA A 269 -22.20 17.96 -23.17
CA ALA A 269 -22.98 16.74 -23.40
C ALA A 269 -24.50 16.98 -23.32
N LEU A 270 -24.96 17.80 -22.37
CA LEU A 270 -26.38 18.17 -22.27
C LEU A 270 -26.84 19.03 -23.44
N CYS A 271 -26.03 20.01 -23.87
CA CYS A 271 -26.32 20.82 -25.06
C CYS A 271 -26.44 19.94 -26.31
N GLN A 272 -25.46 19.07 -26.56
CA GLN A 272 -25.46 18.15 -27.69
C GLN A 272 -26.65 17.19 -27.66
N ALA A 273 -26.96 16.61 -26.50
CA ALA A 273 -28.13 15.74 -26.35
C ALA A 273 -29.45 16.48 -26.61
N LYS A 274 -29.53 17.77 -26.26
CA LYS A 274 -30.71 18.60 -26.51
C LYS A 274 -30.85 18.95 -27.98
N GLU A 275 -29.75 19.33 -28.65
CA GLU A 275 -29.73 19.63 -30.09
C GLU A 275 -30.11 18.42 -30.95
N LEU A 276 -29.78 17.21 -30.50
CA LEU A 276 -30.16 15.97 -31.18
C LEU A 276 -31.55 15.44 -30.77
N GLY A 277 -32.29 16.10 -29.86
CA GLY A 277 -33.61 15.65 -29.43
C GLY A 277 -33.61 14.42 -28.50
N LEU A 278 -32.48 14.14 -27.84
CA LEU A 278 -32.31 13.01 -26.90
C LEU A 278 -32.68 13.37 -25.45
N ILE A 279 -32.81 14.66 -25.14
CA ILE A 279 -33.36 15.18 -23.87
C ILE A 279 -34.37 16.30 -24.19
N GLY A 280 -35.30 16.57 -23.28
CA GLY A 280 -36.34 17.58 -23.44
C GLY A 280 -37.72 16.97 -23.65
N LYS A 281 -38.50 17.52 -24.59
CA LYS A 281 -39.90 17.11 -24.82
C LYS A 281 -39.99 16.04 -25.91
N ASN A 282 -40.88 15.07 -25.72
CA ASN A 282 -41.22 14.05 -26.71
C ASN A 282 -39.98 13.36 -27.34
N ILE A 283 -39.09 12.88 -26.48
CA ILE A 283 -37.80 12.29 -26.86
C ILE A 283 -38.01 11.17 -27.88
N LEU A 284 -37.38 11.29 -29.05
CA LEU A 284 -37.47 10.33 -30.16
C LEU A 284 -38.91 10.02 -30.62
N GLY A 285 -39.86 10.93 -30.40
CA GLY A 285 -41.26 10.75 -30.78
C GLY A 285 -42.05 9.75 -29.92
N THR A 286 -41.54 9.41 -28.73
CA THR A 286 -42.08 8.33 -27.87
C THR A 286 -43.15 8.79 -26.87
N GLY A 287 -43.41 10.09 -26.77
CA GLY A 287 -44.26 10.69 -25.74
C GLY A 287 -43.57 10.90 -24.38
N PHE A 288 -42.39 10.31 -24.16
CA PHE A 288 -41.60 10.53 -22.95
C PHE A 288 -40.88 11.89 -23.00
N SER A 289 -40.89 12.62 -21.88
CA SER A 289 -40.20 13.90 -21.75
C SER A 289 -39.38 13.92 -20.46
N PHE A 290 -38.12 14.33 -20.56
CA PHE A 290 -37.20 14.39 -19.44
C PHE A 290 -36.12 15.44 -19.69
N ASP A 291 -35.98 16.39 -18.79
CA ASP A 291 -34.95 17.44 -18.85
C ASP A 291 -33.96 17.31 -17.68
N ILE A 292 -32.72 17.74 -17.86
CA ILE A 292 -31.66 17.61 -16.86
C ILE A 292 -31.01 18.98 -16.60
N LYS A 293 -30.88 19.34 -15.32
CA LYS A 293 -30.22 20.57 -14.87
C LYS A 293 -28.98 20.26 -14.05
N ILE A 294 -27.94 21.07 -14.20
CA ILE A 294 -26.74 20.98 -13.36
C ILE A 294 -26.90 21.94 -12.17
N LYS A 295 -26.71 21.42 -10.96
CA LYS A 295 -26.54 22.21 -9.74
C LYS A 295 -25.10 22.08 -9.27
N LYS A 296 -24.38 23.20 -9.24
CA LYS A 296 -23.03 23.25 -8.66
C LYS A 296 -23.13 23.30 -7.13
N GLY A 297 -22.36 22.45 -6.46
CA GLY A 297 -22.18 22.48 -5.01
C GLY A 297 -21.37 23.69 -4.55
N ALA A 298 -21.18 23.81 -3.24
CA ALA A 298 -20.49 24.94 -2.60
C ALA A 298 -19.36 24.49 -1.65
N GLY A 299 -18.72 23.35 -1.92
CA GLY A 299 -17.56 22.86 -1.19
C GLY A 299 -17.85 22.31 0.21
N ALA A 300 -18.96 21.56 0.37
CA ALA A 300 -19.31 20.95 1.65
C ALA A 300 -19.50 19.44 1.49
N PHE A 301 -18.60 18.63 2.06
CA PHE A 301 -18.61 17.16 1.92
C PHE A 301 -19.90 16.52 2.41
N VAL A 302 -20.52 17.09 3.46
CA VAL A 302 -21.79 16.57 4.00
C VAL A 302 -22.94 16.63 2.98
N CYS A 303 -22.84 17.46 1.93
CA CYS A 303 -23.81 17.50 0.84
C CYS A 303 -23.79 16.24 -0.04
N GLY A 304 -22.83 15.32 0.14
CA GLY A 304 -22.92 13.97 -0.42
C GLY A 304 -23.99 13.11 0.25
N GLU A 305 -24.46 13.48 1.44
CA GLU A 305 -25.58 12.82 2.11
C GLU A 305 -26.91 13.18 1.43
N GLU A 306 -27.75 12.18 1.16
CA GLU A 306 -28.94 12.32 0.32
C GLU A 306 -29.88 13.49 0.69
N THR A 307 -30.14 13.69 1.98
CA THR A 307 -31.07 14.74 2.44
C THR A 307 -30.40 16.11 2.56
N ALA A 308 -29.10 16.15 2.86
CA ALA A 308 -28.30 17.37 2.80
C ALA A 308 -28.16 17.88 1.36
N LEU A 309 -27.96 16.96 0.40
CA LEU A 309 -27.93 17.25 -1.03
C LEU A 309 -29.23 17.91 -1.49
N ILE A 310 -30.38 17.31 -1.14
CA ILE A 310 -31.70 17.90 -1.44
C ILE A 310 -31.80 19.32 -0.87
N ALA A 311 -31.40 19.52 0.39
CA ALA A 311 -31.44 20.84 1.02
C ALA A 311 -30.59 21.87 0.25
N SER A 312 -29.42 21.47 -0.25
CA SER A 312 -28.56 22.32 -1.07
C SER A 312 -29.19 22.69 -2.41
N ILE A 313 -29.85 21.73 -3.09
CA ILE A 313 -30.62 22.01 -4.33
C ILE A 313 -31.76 23.00 -4.03
N GLU A 314 -32.45 22.84 -2.90
CA GLU A 314 -33.51 23.76 -2.43
C GLU A 314 -32.98 25.15 -2.02
N GLY A 315 -31.67 25.42 -2.10
CA GLY A 315 -31.07 26.69 -1.70
C GLY A 315 -30.94 26.88 -0.18
N LYS A 316 -31.05 25.79 0.60
CA LYS A 316 -30.88 25.77 2.05
C LYS A 316 -29.49 25.28 2.42
N ARG A 317 -29.13 25.42 3.70
CA ARG A 317 -27.91 24.81 4.24
C ARG A 317 -27.99 23.28 4.15
N GLY A 318 -26.92 22.63 3.70
CA GLY A 318 -26.78 21.18 3.55
C GLY A 318 -26.73 20.43 4.89
N MET A 319 -27.87 20.37 5.59
CA MET A 319 -27.99 19.67 6.87
C MET A 319 -28.89 18.44 6.72
N PRO A 320 -28.42 17.23 7.09
CA PRO A 320 -29.22 16.02 7.02
C PRO A 320 -30.53 16.12 7.81
N ARG A 321 -31.58 15.47 7.31
CA ARG A 321 -32.91 15.40 7.93
C ARG A 321 -33.15 14.01 8.54
N PRO A 322 -33.86 13.91 9.67
CA PRO A 322 -34.30 12.61 10.19
C PRO A 322 -35.11 11.84 9.14
N ARG A 323 -34.99 10.52 9.15
CA ARG A 323 -35.79 9.60 8.33
C ARG A 323 -36.57 8.69 9.27
N PRO A 324 -37.87 8.42 9.04
CA PRO A 324 -38.72 8.86 7.93
C PRO A 324 -39.13 10.35 7.97
N PRO A 325 -39.61 10.94 6.84
CA PRO A 325 -39.83 10.30 5.53
C PRO A 325 -38.54 10.10 4.73
N PHE A 326 -38.51 9.08 3.86
CA PHE A 326 -37.39 8.82 2.95
C PHE A 326 -37.53 9.64 1.65
N PRO A 327 -36.42 10.02 0.98
CA PRO A 327 -36.45 10.80 -0.26
C PRO A 327 -37.32 10.20 -1.37
N ALA A 328 -37.35 8.87 -1.49
CA ALA A 328 -38.17 8.17 -2.48
C ALA A 328 -39.68 8.42 -2.29
N GLN A 329 -40.12 8.78 -1.08
CA GLN A 329 -41.51 9.15 -0.77
C GLN A 329 -41.70 10.67 -0.78
N SER A 330 -40.82 11.39 -0.09
CA SER A 330 -40.85 12.85 0.02
C SER A 330 -39.43 13.39 0.10
N GLY A 331 -38.93 13.90 -1.03
CA GLY A 331 -37.57 14.40 -1.21
C GLY A 331 -37.57 15.86 -1.65
N LEU A 332 -37.08 16.12 -2.86
CA LEU A 332 -36.95 17.45 -3.43
C LEU A 332 -38.31 18.15 -3.51
N TRP A 333 -38.44 19.29 -2.83
CA TRP A 333 -39.70 20.04 -2.69
C TRP A 333 -40.88 19.19 -2.18
N GLY A 334 -40.57 18.19 -1.35
CA GLY A 334 -41.56 17.29 -0.78
C GLY A 334 -42.12 16.23 -1.75
N LYS A 335 -41.58 16.15 -2.98
CA LYS A 335 -42.03 15.22 -4.02
C LYS A 335 -41.21 13.92 -4.06
N PRO A 336 -41.73 12.81 -4.60
CA PRO A 336 -40.97 11.56 -4.75
C PRO A 336 -39.69 11.78 -5.54
N THR A 337 -38.55 11.48 -4.93
CA THR A 337 -37.23 11.77 -5.50
C THR A 337 -36.31 10.57 -5.34
N CYS A 338 -35.76 10.09 -6.45
CA CYS A 338 -34.74 9.04 -6.41
C CYS A 338 -33.35 9.64 -6.63
N ILE A 339 -32.45 9.38 -5.67
CA ILE A 339 -31.05 9.83 -5.72
C ILE A 339 -30.16 8.62 -6.02
N ASN A 340 -29.31 8.72 -7.03
CA ASN A 340 -28.33 7.69 -7.38
C ASN A 340 -26.96 8.34 -7.61
N ASN A 341 -25.89 7.64 -7.27
CA ASN A 341 -24.52 8.07 -7.53
C ASN A 341 -24.16 7.92 -9.03
N VAL A 342 -23.18 8.68 -9.50
CA VAL A 342 -22.68 8.68 -10.90
C VAL A 342 -22.37 7.27 -11.41
N GLU A 343 -21.52 6.51 -10.72
CA GLU A 343 -21.17 5.13 -11.10
C GLU A 343 -22.41 4.22 -11.16
N THR A 344 -23.40 4.46 -10.29
CA THR A 344 -24.67 3.69 -10.31
C THR A 344 -25.44 3.93 -11.60
N LEU A 345 -25.56 5.19 -12.04
CA LEU A 345 -26.28 5.56 -13.27
C LEU A 345 -25.51 5.13 -14.52
N ALA A 346 -24.18 5.21 -14.51
CA ALA A 346 -23.37 4.69 -15.61
C ALA A 346 -23.54 3.17 -15.80
N ASN A 347 -23.70 2.40 -14.73
CA ASN A 347 -24.02 0.96 -14.78
C ASN A 347 -25.39 0.69 -15.43
N VAL A 348 -26.40 1.54 -15.19
CA VAL A 348 -27.76 1.38 -15.77
C VAL A 348 -27.70 1.33 -17.29
N SER A 349 -26.92 2.24 -17.92
CA SER A 349 -26.75 2.27 -19.39
C SER A 349 -26.26 0.92 -19.94
N TYR A 350 -25.33 0.27 -19.23
CA TYR A 350 -24.78 -1.02 -19.62
C TYR A 350 -25.76 -2.16 -19.37
N ILE A 351 -26.43 -2.17 -18.21
CA ILE A 351 -27.36 -3.24 -17.82
C ILE A 351 -28.52 -3.34 -18.80
N ILE A 352 -29.14 -2.22 -19.18
CA ILE A 352 -30.25 -2.26 -20.14
C ILE A 352 -29.77 -2.64 -21.55
N PHE A 353 -28.57 -2.20 -21.94
CA PHE A 353 -28.02 -2.56 -23.24
C PHE A 353 -27.63 -4.05 -23.35
N LYS A 354 -26.90 -4.60 -22.37
CA LYS A 354 -26.39 -5.99 -22.41
C LYS A 354 -27.33 -7.02 -21.78
N GLY A 355 -28.26 -6.57 -20.96
CA GLY A 355 -29.18 -7.40 -20.19
C GLY A 355 -28.68 -7.69 -18.78
N ALA A 356 -29.63 -7.75 -17.85
CA ALA A 356 -29.36 -7.99 -16.43
C ALA A 356 -28.60 -9.29 -16.12
N LYS A 357 -28.86 -10.36 -16.88
CA LYS A 357 -28.19 -11.67 -16.68
C LYS A 357 -26.68 -11.56 -16.91
N GLU A 358 -26.25 -10.85 -17.94
CA GLU A 358 -24.81 -10.73 -18.24
C GLU A 358 -24.09 -9.91 -17.18
N PHE A 359 -24.72 -8.84 -16.68
CA PHE A 359 -24.18 -8.08 -15.55
C PHE A 359 -24.09 -8.92 -14.26
N ALA A 360 -25.11 -9.73 -13.96
CA ALA A 360 -25.19 -10.55 -12.75
C ALA A 360 -24.22 -11.75 -12.73
N ARG A 361 -23.58 -12.08 -13.87
CA ARG A 361 -22.51 -13.11 -13.93
C ARG A 361 -21.21 -12.64 -13.31
N VAL A 362 -21.02 -11.33 -13.18
CA VAL A 362 -19.84 -10.72 -12.59
C VAL A 362 -20.13 -10.36 -11.13
N GLY A 363 -19.14 -10.53 -10.25
CA GLY A 363 -19.25 -10.22 -8.82
C GLY A 363 -19.49 -11.45 -7.95
N THR A 364 -19.88 -11.23 -6.70
CA THR A 364 -20.21 -12.31 -5.74
C THR A 364 -21.68 -12.73 -5.85
N GLU A 365 -22.13 -13.69 -5.04
CA GLU A 365 -23.54 -14.08 -4.98
C GLU A 365 -24.44 -12.91 -4.56
N GLU A 366 -24.05 -12.18 -3.51
CA GLU A 366 -24.83 -11.09 -2.92
C GLU A 366 -24.54 -9.72 -3.54
N SER A 367 -23.40 -9.55 -4.21
CA SER A 367 -22.97 -8.25 -4.76
C SER A 367 -22.48 -8.38 -6.20
N LYS A 368 -23.34 -7.97 -7.14
CA LYS A 368 -23.14 -8.11 -8.59
C LYS A 368 -22.37 -6.96 -9.23
N GLY A 369 -21.78 -7.24 -10.38
CA GLY A 369 -21.06 -6.30 -11.24
C GLY A 369 -19.63 -6.01 -10.79
N THR A 370 -19.10 -4.92 -11.33
CA THR A 370 -17.77 -4.38 -11.00
C THR A 370 -17.88 -3.21 -10.03
N LYS A 371 -16.74 -2.85 -9.44
CA LYS A 371 -16.52 -1.63 -8.67
C LYS A 371 -15.23 -0.98 -9.11
N ILE A 372 -15.24 0.34 -9.24
CA ILE A 372 -14.04 1.12 -9.49
C ILE A 372 -13.40 1.45 -8.15
N PHE A 373 -12.07 1.34 -8.07
CA PHE A 373 -11.26 1.81 -6.95
C PHE A 373 -10.25 2.85 -7.41
N ALA A 374 -10.15 3.94 -6.66
CA ALA A 374 -9.07 4.92 -6.81
C ALA A 374 -7.91 4.51 -5.89
N LEU A 375 -6.88 3.92 -6.50
CA LEU A 375 -5.71 3.39 -5.80
C LEU A 375 -4.66 4.48 -5.63
N ALA A 376 -4.41 4.87 -4.37
CA ALA A 376 -3.50 5.94 -3.99
C ALA A 376 -2.62 5.56 -2.77
N GLY A 377 -1.76 6.48 -2.33
CA GLY A 377 -0.88 6.28 -1.19
C GLY A 377 0.47 5.65 -1.56
N LYS A 378 1.02 4.83 -0.66
CA LYS A 378 2.34 4.20 -0.78
C LYS A 378 2.26 2.93 -1.63
N VAL A 379 2.02 3.08 -2.93
CA VAL A 379 1.89 2.00 -3.92
C VAL A 379 2.55 2.39 -5.25
N LYS A 380 3.18 1.44 -5.96
CA LYS A 380 3.97 1.73 -7.17
C LYS A 380 3.12 2.23 -8.34
N ASN A 381 1.98 1.59 -8.58
CA ASN A 381 1.07 1.90 -9.68
C ASN A 381 -0.22 2.52 -9.13
N THR A 382 -0.24 3.85 -9.01
CA THR A 382 -1.45 4.61 -8.65
C THR A 382 -2.36 4.81 -9.85
N GLY A 383 -3.67 4.90 -9.61
CA GLY A 383 -4.64 5.04 -10.69
C GLY A 383 -6.07 4.59 -10.39
N LEU A 384 -6.87 4.44 -11.45
CA LEU A 384 -8.20 3.84 -11.41
C LEU A 384 -8.15 2.36 -11.79
N VAL A 385 -8.78 1.56 -10.95
CA VAL A 385 -8.80 0.10 -11.06
C VAL A 385 -10.24 -0.37 -11.02
N GLU A 386 -10.76 -0.86 -12.15
CA GLU A 386 -12.10 -1.47 -12.19
C GLU A 386 -12.01 -2.99 -12.15
N VAL A 387 -12.55 -3.59 -11.09
CA VAL A 387 -12.49 -5.04 -10.85
C VAL A 387 -13.87 -5.60 -10.48
N PRO A 388 -14.12 -6.90 -10.73
CA PRO A 388 -15.30 -7.58 -10.20
C PRO A 388 -15.38 -7.45 -8.67
N ILE A 389 -16.57 -7.21 -8.15
CA ILE A 389 -16.79 -7.23 -6.69
C ILE A 389 -16.44 -8.62 -6.14
N GLY A 390 -15.76 -8.66 -5.00
CA GLY A 390 -15.22 -9.89 -4.41
C GLY A 390 -13.77 -10.19 -4.80
N THR A 391 -13.17 -9.42 -5.71
CA THR A 391 -11.71 -9.44 -5.93
C THR A 391 -10.99 -9.15 -4.61
N SER A 392 -9.92 -9.87 -4.29
CA SER A 392 -9.20 -9.70 -3.02
C SER A 392 -8.36 -8.41 -2.99
N LEU A 393 -8.12 -7.88 -1.79
CA LEU A 393 -7.21 -6.73 -1.59
C LEU A 393 -5.81 -7.01 -2.12
N ARG A 394 -5.34 -8.25 -1.98
CA ARG A 394 -4.05 -8.69 -2.51
C ARG A 394 -3.95 -8.46 -4.01
N LYS A 395 -4.96 -8.88 -4.77
CA LYS A 395 -4.96 -8.72 -6.22
C LYS A 395 -4.94 -7.25 -6.62
N VAL A 396 -5.74 -6.41 -5.97
CA VAL A 396 -5.77 -4.96 -6.26
C VAL A 396 -4.44 -4.27 -5.90
N VAL A 397 -3.90 -4.53 -4.71
CA VAL A 397 -2.71 -3.82 -4.20
C VAL A 397 -1.41 -4.33 -4.81
N PHE A 398 -1.25 -5.65 -4.97
CA PHE A 398 0.00 -6.26 -5.42
C PHE A 398 0.02 -6.56 -6.91
N ASP A 399 -1.00 -7.21 -7.46
CA ASP A 399 -0.99 -7.62 -8.86
C ASP A 399 -1.23 -6.42 -9.79
N ILE A 400 -2.18 -5.54 -9.44
CA ILE A 400 -2.49 -4.32 -10.20
C ILE A 400 -1.62 -3.14 -9.74
N GLY A 401 -1.61 -2.88 -8.42
CA GLY A 401 -0.87 -1.78 -7.80
C GLY A 401 0.66 -1.96 -7.75
N GLY A 402 1.19 -3.16 -7.94
CA GLY A 402 2.63 -3.44 -7.86
C GLY A 402 3.22 -3.44 -6.45
N GLY A 403 2.37 -3.33 -5.42
CA GLY A 403 2.74 -3.31 -4.00
C GLY A 403 3.37 -1.99 -3.54
N PRO A 404 3.85 -1.95 -2.28
CA PRO A 404 4.57 -0.80 -1.72
C PRO A 404 5.87 -0.49 -2.48
N PRO A 405 6.42 0.74 -2.35
CA PRO A 405 7.72 1.10 -2.92
C PRO A 405 8.85 0.14 -2.52
N GLU A 406 9.96 0.18 -3.26
CA GLU A 406 11.10 -0.73 -3.03
C GLU A 406 11.67 -0.60 -1.61
N GLY A 407 11.96 -1.73 -0.97
CA GLY A 407 12.46 -1.78 0.41
C GLY A 407 11.40 -1.55 1.50
N ARG A 408 10.11 -1.43 1.14
CA ARG A 408 9.01 -1.12 2.07
C ARG A 408 8.06 -2.29 2.21
N ARG A 409 7.36 -2.36 3.34
CA ARG A 409 6.36 -3.41 3.61
C ARG A 409 4.97 -2.83 3.67
N PHE A 410 4.00 -3.61 3.20
CA PHE A 410 2.60 -3.24 3.29
C PHE A 410 2.17 -3.29 4.75
N LYS A 411 1.50 -2.25 5.23
CA LYS A 411 1.02 -2.19 6.62
C LYS A 411 -0.50 -2.30 6.69
N ALA A 412 -1.18 -1.42 5.94
CA ALA A 412 -2.62 -1.34 5.91
C ALA A 412 -3.11 -0.68 4.62
N VAL A 413 -4.40 -0.77 4.38
CA VAL A 413 -5.11 0.05 3.40
C VAL A 413 -6.33 0.69 4.05
N GLN A 414 -6.49 2.00 3.89
CA GLN A 414 -7.73 2.67 4.26
C GLN A 414 -8.73 2.51 3.11
N ILE A 415 -9.92 1.99 3.43
CA ILE A 415 -10.99 1.78 2.46
C ILE A 415 -12.27 2.40 3.00
N GLY A 416 -12.99 3.09 2.11
CA GLY A 416 -14.27 3.73 2.44
C GLY A 416 -14.15 5.23 2.70
N GLY A 417 -13.10 5.86 2.18
CA GLY A 417 -12.85 7.29 2.36
C GLY A 417 -12.43 7.66 3.80
N PRO A 418 -12.65 8.91 4.22
CA PRO A 418 -12.16 9.44 5.49
C PRO A 418 -12.94 8.88 6.69
N SER A 419 -14.17 8.41 6.47
CA SER A 419 -14.96 7.70 7.50
C SER A 419 -14.89 6.17 7.37
N GLY A 420 -13.96 5.68 6.54
CA GLY A 420 -13.68 4.27 6.34
C GLY A 420 -12.87 3.63 7.46
N GLY A 421 -12.40 2.40 7.25
CA GLY A 421 -11.55 1.67 8.20
C GLY A 421 -10.20 1.29 7.60
N CYS A 422 -9.20 1.14 8.47
CA CYS A 422 -7.87 0.64 8.13
C CYS A 422 -7.87 -0.89 8.15
N VAL A 423 -7.69 -1.52 6.99
CA VAL A 423 -7.60 -2.98 6.86
C VAL A 423 -6.12 -3.41 6.88
N PRO A 424 -5.67 -4.16 7.92
CA PRO A 424 -4.28 -4.57 8.06
C PRO A 424 -3.88 -5.71 7.12
N GLU A 425 -2.57 -5.93 6.99
CA GLU A 425 -1.95 -6.98 6.17
C GLU A 425 -2.58 -8.37 6.31
N ARG A 426 -2.97 -8.77 7.52
CA ARG A 426 -3.58 -10.09 7.77
C ARG A 426 -4.91 -10.35 7.05
N TYR A 427 -5.52 -9.32 6.47
CA TYR A 427 -6.77 -9.41 5.71
C TYR A 427 -6.58 -9.12 4.21
N LEU A 428 -5.36 -9.21 3.68
CA LEU A 428 -5.11 -9.01 2.24
C LEU A 428 -5.91 -9.97 1.34
N ASP A 429 -6.21 -11.18 1.80
CA ASP A 429 -7.00 -12.16 1.05
C ASP A 429 -8.51 -12.00 1.23
N LEU A 430 -8.94 -10.99 2.02
CA LEU A 430 -10.35 -10.68 2.19
C LEU A 430 -10.96 -10.26 0.84
N PRO A 431 -12.07 -10.87 0.41
CA PRO A 431 -12.80 -10.42 -0.77
C PRO A 431 -13.35 -9.01 -0.53
N ILE A 432 -13.19 -8.13 -1.51
CA ILE A 432 -13.71 -6.76 -1.44
C ILE A 432 -15.18 -6.76 -1.85
N ASP A 433 -16.04 -7.01 -0.88
CA ASP A 433 -17.50 -6.86 -0.98
C ASP A 433 -18.06 -6.12 0.25
N TYR A 434 -19.31 -5.65 0.16
CA TYR A 434 -19.91 -4.81 1.18
C TYR A 434 -19.97 -5.47 2.56
N ASP A 435 -20.23 -6.77 2.60
CA ASP A 435 -20.52 -7.51 3.82
C ASP A 435 -19.22 -8.03 4.48
N SER A 436 -18.25 -8.43 3.68
CA SER A 436 -16.90 -8.80 4.11
C SER A 436 -16.13 -7.62 4.71
N LEU A 437 -16.16 -6.43 4.07
CA LEU A 437 -15.48 -5.24 4.60
C LEU A 437 -16.05 -4.78 5.95
N LYS A 438 -17.38 -4.85 6.09
CA LYS A 438 -18.07 -4.45 7.34
C LYS A 438 -17.60 -5.28 8.54
N LYS A 439 -17.31 -6.58 8.34
CA LYS A 439 -16.82 -7.49 9.39
C LYS A 439 -15.45 -7.09 9.95
N VAL A 440 -14.62 -6.41 9.15
CA VAL A 440 -13.28 -5.96 9.57
C VAL A 440 -13.25 -4.48 9.97
N GLY A 441 -14.41 -3.84 10.14
CA GLY A 441 -14.52 -2.44 10.55
C GLY A 441 -14.24 -1.43 9.43
N ALA A 442 -14.24 -1.87 8.17
CA ALA A 442 -14.16 -1.02 6.99
C ALA A 442 -15.50 -0.96 6.25
N ILE A 443 -15.60 -0.10 5.25
CA ILE A 443 -16.78 0.01 4.37
C ILE A 443 -16.32 0.18 2.93
N MET A 444 -17.19 -0.14 1.97
CA MET A 444 -16.87 0.06 0.54
C MET A 444 -16.67 1.55 0.21
N GLY A 445 -17.54 2.42 0.76
CA GLY A 445 -17.56 3.85 0.47
C GLY A 445 -17.65 4.16 -1.03
N SER A 446 -17.11 5.30 -1.45
CA SER A 446 -17.01 5.67 -2.86
C SER A 446 -16.08 4.76 -3.65
N GLY A 447 -15.10 4.10 -3.03
CA GLY A 447 -14.07 3.28 -3.70
C GLY A 447 -12.64 3.86 -3.59
N GLY A 448 -12.41 4.90 -2.80
CA GLY A 448 -11.05 5.35 -2.46
C GLY A 448 -10.28 4.27 -1.65
N MET A 449 -9.05 3.96 -2.09
CA MET A 449 -8.13 3.02 -1.44
C MET A 449 -6.76 3.66 -1.23
N VAL A 450 -6.43 3.99 0.03
CA VAL A 450 -5.14 4.59 0.39
C VAL A 450 -4.23 3.54 1.01
N VAL A 451 -3.21 3.11 0.25
CA VAL A 451 -2.22 2.11 0.68
C VAL A 451 -1.20 2.74 1.61
N MET A 452 -0.85 2.04 2.68
CA MET A 452 0.09 2.48 3.71
C MET A 452 1.22 1.47 3.87
N ASP A 453 2.43 1.99 4.11
CA ASP A 453 3.64 1.21 4.37
C ASP A 453 4.05 1.26 5.85
N ASP A 454 5.18 0.64 6.17
CA ASP A 454 5.73 0.58 7.52
C ASP A 454 6.34 1.90 8.06
N ASN A 455 6.32 3.01 7.30
CA ASN A 455 6.54 4.37 7.85
C ASN A 455 5.26 5.17 8.06
N THR A 456 4.08 4.57 7.90
CA THR A 456 2.84 5.29 8.14
C THR A 456 2.41 5.11 9.61
N CYS A 457 2.32 6.18 10.40
CA CYS A 457 1.84 6.11 11.79
C CYS A 457 0.31 5.95 11.84
N MET A 458 -0.20 4.88 12.47
CA MET A 458 -1.64 4.64 12.48
C MET A 458 -2.41 5.57 13.42
N VAL A 459 -1.75 6.10 14.46
CA VAL A 459 -2.32 7.12 15.34
C VAL A 459 -2.53 8.43 14.58
N ASP A 460 -1.53 8.84 13.79
CA ASP A 460 -1.59 10.03 12.96
C ASP A 460 -2.58 9.88 11.80
N VAL A 461 -2.67 8.69 11.19
CA VAL A 461 -3.72 8.39 10.19
C VAL A 461 -5.12 8.58 10.78
N ALA A 462 -5.37 8.06 11.98
CA ALA A 462 -6.64 8.25 12.67
C ALA A 462 -6.90 9.73 12.98
N ARG A 463 -5.87 10.49 13.40
CA ARG A 463 -5.94 11.93 13.64
C ARG A 463 -6.30 12.69 12.36
N PHE A 464 -5.58 12.44 11.27
CA PHE A 464 -5.76 13.10 9.96
C PHE A 464 -7.17 12.90 9.40
N PHE A 465 -7.66 11.66 9.37
CA PHE A 465 -9.01 11.42 8.85
C PHE A 465 -10.10 11.99 9.76
N LEU A 466 -9.89 11.98 11.07
CA LEU A 466 -10.84 12.56 12.00
C LEU A 466 -10.86 14.10 11.93
N GLU A 467 -9.71 14.73 11.69
CA GLU A 467 -9.59 16.16 11.41
C GLU A 467 -10.46 16.56 10.21
N PHE A 468 -10.32 15.82 9.09
CA PHE A 468 -11.17 16.02 7.92
C PHE A 468 -12.66 15.87 8.26
N VAL A 469 -13.06 14.81 8.97
CA VAL A 469 -14.48 14.59 9.32
C VAL A 469 -15.01 15.68 10.26
N GLN A 470 -14.17 16.20 11.15
CA GLN A 470 -14.53 17.29 12.05
C GLN A 470 -14.79 18.60 11.28
N ASP A 471 -13.94 18.93 10.30
CA ASP A 471 -14.09 20.12 9.46
C ASP A 471 -15.33 20.04 8.58
N GLU A 472 -15.67 18.83 8.13
CA GLU A 472 -16.83 18.56 7.28
C GLU A 472 -18.15 18.33 8.06
N SER A 473 -18.11 18.47 9.39
CA SER A 473 -19.31 18.32 10.21
C SER A 473 -20.33 19.43 9.91
N CYS A 474 -21.57 19.05 9.56
CA CYS A 474 -22.66 20.02 9.43
C CYS A 474 -23.02 20.73 10.75
N GLY A 475 -22.51 20.26 11.88
CA GLY A 475 -22.72 20.87 13.20
C GLY A 475 -24.08 20.58 13.86
N LYS A 476 -24.92 19.72 13.27
CA LYS A 476 -26.31 19.50 13.74
C LYS A 476 -26.43 18.65 15.00
N CYS A 477 -25.76 17.50 15.06
CA CYS A 477 -25.84 16.59 16.20
C CYS A 477 -24.64 16.77 17.13
N VAL A 478 -24.88 16.77 18.45
CA VAL A 478 -23.84 16.95 19.48
C VAL A 478 -22.77 15.84 19.42
N PRO A 479 -23.11 14.54 19.25
CA PRO A 479 -22.11 13.48 19.20
C PRO A 479 -21.11 13.68 18.07
N CYS A 480 -21.55 14.00 16.86
CA CYS A 480 -20.63 14.37 15.77
C CYS A 480 -19.90 15.67 16.11
N ARG A 481 -20.59 16.82 16.20
CA ARG A 481 -19.94 18.15 16.31
C ARG A 481 -18.91 18.26 17.45
N ILE A 482 -19.22 17.70 18.62
CA ILE A 482 -18.40 17.85 19.83
C ILE A 482 -17.62 16.57 20.12
N GLY A 483 -18.21 15.39 19.91
CA GLY A 483 -17.54 14.12 20.19
C GLY A 483 -16.34 13.89 19.29
N THR A 484 -16.44 14.14 17.98
CA THR A 484 -15.27 14.00 17.08
C THR A 484 -14.18 15.01 17.42
N ARG A 485 -14.54 16.22 17.86
CA ARG A 485 -13.56 17.20 18.36
C ARG A 485 -12.81 16.69 19.59
N ARG A 486 -13.50 16.09 20.56
CA ARG A 486 -12.85 15.51 21.75
C ARG A 486 -11.91 14.35 21.39
N MET A 487 -12.32 13.47 20.48
CA MET A 487 -11.45 12.42 19.98
C MET A 487 -10.21 13.00 19.26
N LEU A 488 -10.38 14.05 18.46
CA LEU A 488 -9.28 14.71 17.76
C LEU A 488 -8.29 15.38 18.72
N GLU A 489 -8.78 16.04 19.77
CA GLU A 489 -7.95 16.61 20.84
C GLU A 489 -7.09 15.52 21.51
N ILE A 490 -7.68 14.35 21.82
CA ILE A 490 -6.95 13.22 22.41
C ILE A 490 -5.91 12.67 21.45
N LEU A 491 -6.26 12.40 20.19
CA LEU A 491 -5.32 11.88 19.19
C LEU A 491 -4.16 12.84 18.94
N THR A 492 -4.45 14.14 18.84
CA THR A 492 -3.44 15.19 18.71
C THR A 492 -2.47 15.18 19.90
N ARG A 493 -3.01 15.07 21.11
CA ARG A 493 -2.20 14.97 22.33
C ARG A 493 -1.29 13.73 22.32
N ILE A 494 -1.81 12.57 21.90
CA ILE A 494 -1.02 11.34 21.75
C ILE A 494 0.11 11.53 20.73
N THR A 495 -0.18 12.13 19.55
CA THR A 495 0.85 12.38 18.52
C THR A 495 1.93 13.37 18.96
N LYS A 496 1.68 14.17 20.00
CA LYS A 496 2.63 15.10 20.60
C LYS A 496 3.39 14.55 21.81
N GLY A 497 3.19 13.27 22.16
CA GLY A 497 3.79 12.67 23.36
C GLY A 497 3.14 13.09 24.68
N GLU A 498 2.03 13.80 24.64
CA GLU A 498 1.29 14.26 25.82
C GLU A 498 0.16 13.27 26.21
N GLY A 499 0.06 12.12 25.55
CA GLY A 499 -0.98 11.12 25.76
C GLY A 499 -0.98 10.54 27.19
N LYS A 500 -2.17 10.15 27.66
CA LYS A 500 -2.42 9.61 29.01
C LYS A 500 -2.82 8.12 28.95
N PRO A 501 -2.54 7.32 30.00
CA PRO A 501 -2.91 5.90 30.04
C PRO A 501 -4.40 5.63 29.79
N GLU A 502 -5.29 6.53 30.22
CA GLU A 502 -6.74 6.37 30.09
C GLU A 502 -7.28 6.74 28.70
N ASP A 503 -6.46 7.40 27.87
CA ASP A 503 -6.90 7.97 26.59
C ASP A 503 -7.40 6.90 25.61
N ILE A 504 -6.79 5.71 25.64
CA ILE A 504 -7.21 4.60 24.78
C ILE A 504 -8.64 4.17 25.13
N ALA A 505 -8.95 3.95 26.40
CA ALA A 505 -10.27 3.53 26.84
C ALA A 505 -11.32 4.63 26.56
N LEU A 506 -10.96 5.88 26.81
CA LEU A 506 -11.84 7.03 26.55
C LEU A 506 -12.13 7.18 25.05
N LEU A 507 -11.14 6.99 24.17
CA LEU A 507 -11.35 7.00 22.72
C LEU A 507 -12.33 5.89 22.28
N GLU A 508 -12.23 4.68 22.83
CA GLU A 508 -13.14 3.58 22.51
C GLU A 508 -14.59 3.90 22.92
N GLU A 509 -14.79 4.44 24.12
CA GLU A 509 -16.10 4.83 24.63
C GLU A 509 -16.73 5.97 23.79
N LEU A 510 -15.96 7.03 23.54
CA LEU A 510 -16.39 8.16 22.72
C LEU A 510 -16.73 7.70 21.31
N ALA A 511 -15.88 6.88 20.69
CA ALA A 511 -16.08 6.38 19.33
C ALA A 511 -17.39 5.59 19.20
N ARG A 512 -17.69 4.70 20.15
CA ARG A 512 -18.96 3.93 20.15
C ARG A 512 -20.17 4.85 20.36
N THR A 513 -20.08 5.78 21.31
CA THR A 513 -21.15 6.75 21.59
C THR A 513 -21.48 7.60 20.36
N ILE A 514 -20.46 8.10 19.66
CA ILE A 514 -20.63 8.90 18.44
C ILE A 514 -21.29 8.07 17.34
N LYS A 515 -20.84 6.82 17.18
CA LYS A 515 -21.39 5.89 16.19
C LYS A 515 -22.87 5.63 16.41
N ASP A 516 -23.27 5.37 17.65
CA ASP A 516 -24.65 4.99 17.98
C ASP A 516 -25.61 6.19 18.04
N ALA A 517 -25.12 7.37 18.44
CA ALA A 517 -25.96 8.55 18.67
C ALA A 517 -25.95 9.58 17.52
N SER A 518 -25.22 9.32 16.43
CA SER A 518 -25.17 10.22 15.28
C SER A 518 -26.36 10.06 14.32
N LEU A 519 -26.85 11.18 13.81
CA LEU A 519 -28.07 11.25 12.99
C LEU A 519 -27.89 10.75 11.54
N CYS A 520 -26.71 10.97 10.95
CA CYS A 520 -26.43 10.62 9.56
C CYS A 520 -25.22 9.67 9.44
N GLY A 521 -25.06 9.09 8.25
CA GLY A 521 -24.00 8.13 7.96
C GLY A 521 -22.60 8.66 8.30
N LEU A 522 -22.30 9.92 7.96
CA LEU A 522 -21.00 10.54 8.26
C LEU A 522 -20.67 10.48 9.76
N GLY A 523 -21.58 10.90 10.63
CA GLY A 523 -21.34 10.84 12.08
C GLY A 523 -21.25 9.40 12.60
N GLN A 524 -22.04 8.48 12.03
CA GLN A 524 -22.03 7.07 12.42
C GLN A 524 -20.73 6.36 12.03
N THR A 525 -20.11 6.76 10.91
CA THR A 525 -18.87 6.16 10.40
C THR A 525 -17.62 6.96 10.76
N ALA A 526 -17.74 8.22 11.18
CA ALA A 526 -16.64 9.09 11.61
C ALA A 526 -15.62 8.40 12.54
N PRO A 527 -16.02 7.55 13.51
CA PRO A 527 -15.08 6.91 14.41
C PRO A 527 -14.40 5.65 13.85
N ASN A 528 -14.76 5.17 12.65
CA ASN A 528 -14.22 3.93 12.10
C ASN A 528 -12.69 3.93 11.92
N PRO A 529 -12.03 5.02 11.45
CA PRO A 529 -10.57 5.04 11.40
C PRO A 529 -9.97 4.80 12.79
N VAL A 530 -10.48 5.52 13.80
CA VAL A 530 -10.04 5.39 15.21
C VAL A 530 -10.27 3.99 15.76
N LEU A 531 -11.47 3.42 15.58
CA LEU A 531 -11.81 2.08 16.07
C LEU A 531 -10.94 1.00 15.40
N SER A 532 -10.75 1.09 14.08
CA SER A 532 -9.95 0.12 13.34
C SER A 532 -8.47 0.19 13.74
N THR A 533 -7.90 1.38 13.91
CA THR A 533 -6.50 1.54 14.33
C THR A 533 -6.29 1.12 15.78
N LEU A 534 -7.22 1.40 16.68
CA LEU A 534 -7.18 0.89 18.06
C LEU A 534 -7.27 -0.64 18.13
N THR A 535 -8.06 -1.27 17.24
CA THR A 535 -8.23 -2.72 17.20
C THR A 535 -6.98 -3.42 16.65
N TYR A 536 -6.34 -2.85 15.62
CA TYR A 536 -5.30 -3.54 14.86
C TYR A 536 -3.88 -3.06 15.15
N PHE A 537 -3.73 -1.84 15.66
CA PHE A 537 -2.45 -1.16 15.86
C PHE A 537 -2.34 -0.53 17.25
N ARG A 538 -2.98 -1.14 18.26
CA ARG A 538 -2.98 -0.67 19.65
C ARG A 538 -1.57 -0.43 20.20
N ASP A 539 -0.61 -1.25 19.78
CA ASP A 539 0.78 -1.14 20.24
C ASP A 539 1.42 0.19 19.81
N GLU A 540 1.01 0.79 18.69
CA GLU A 540 1.47 2.13 18.32
C GLU A 540 0.93 3.19 19.28
N TYR A 541 -0.34 3.09 19.70
CA TYR A 541 -0.89 4.00 20.71
C TYR A 541 -0.11 3.90 22.03
N LYS A 542 0.20 2.68 22.46
CA LYS A 542 1.03 2.45 23.66
C LYS A 542 2.42 3.03 23.52
N ALA A 543 3.10 2.81 22.39
CA ALA A 543 4.43 3.40 22.16
C ALA A 543 4.42 4.94 22.24
N HIS A 544 3.37 5.59 21.75
CA HIS A 544 3.25 7.06 21.85
C HIS A 544 2.97 7.53 23.29
N ILE A 545 2.18 6.77 24.05
CA ILE A 545 1.75 7.13 25.40
C ILE A 545 2.82 6.80 26.45
N GLU A 546 3.36 5.58 26.42
CA GLU A 546 4.25 4.99 27.41
C GLU A 546 5.71 5.30 27.07
N ASP A 547 6.16 4.94 25.86
CA ASP A 547 7.57 5.06 25.46
C ASP A 547 7.93 6.44 24.91
N LYS A 548 6.93 7.32 24.70
CA LYS A 548 7.08 8.61 24.02
C LYS A 548 7.86 8.48 22.70
N SER A 549 7.54 7.43 21.94
CA SER A 549 8.19 7.14 20.66
C SER A 549 7.15 6.88 19.56
N CYS A 550 7.56 7.08 18.30
CA CYS A 550 6.71 6.83 17.14
C CYS A 550 7.33 5.73 16.27
N PRO A 551 6.90 4.46 16.34
CA PRO A 551 7.53 3.37 15.58
C PRO A 551 7.61 3.61 14.06
N ALA A 552 6.65 4.38 13.53
CA ALA A 552 6.62 4.77 12.12
C ALA A 552 7.67 5.85 11.76
N GLY A 553 8.01 6.73 12.71
CA GLY A 553 8.91 7.87 12.53
C GLY A 553 8.25 9.09 11.87
N THR A 554 6.94 9.26 12.06
CA THR A 554 6.13 10.34 11.42
C THR A 554 5.83 11.51 12.36
N CYS A 555 5.56 11.23 13.63
CA CYS A 555 5.15 12.24 14.61
C CYS A 555 6.37 12.98 15.16
N GLU A 556 6.75 14.09 14.52
CA GLU A 556 8.01 14.80 14.76
C GLU A 556 8.23 15.24 16.21
N GLU A 557 7.18 15.56 16.96
CA GLU A 557 7.29 15.99 18.37
C GLU A 557 7.77 14.89 19.33
N LEU A 558 7.77 13.62 18.89
CA LEU A 558 8.19 12.48 19.71
C LEU A 558 9.69 12.18 19.62
N PHE A 559 10.43 12.81 18.71
CA PHE A 559 11.84 12.49 18.49
C PHE A 559 12.61 13.65 17.85
N ILE A 560 13.92 13.71 18.05
CA ILE A 560 14.76 14.73 17.39
C ILE A 560 14.90 14.42 15.89
N SER A 561 15.00 13.14 15.53
CA SER A 561 15.08 12.71 14.14
C SER A 561 14.55 11.28 13.91
N PRO A 562 14.07 10.94 12.71
CA PRO A 562 13.60 9.60 12.39
C PRO A 562 14.68 8.52 12.57
N CYS A 563 15.95 8.84 12.31
CA CYS A 563 17.06 7.90 12.44
C CYS A 563 17.36 7.58 13.92
N GLN A 564 17.29 8.57 14.82
CA GLN A 564 17.40 8.35 16.27
C GLN A 564 16.22 7.50 16.78
N ASN A 565 14.99 7.87 16.41
CA ASN A 565 13.79 7.13 16.82
C ASN A 565 13.80 5.68 16.34
N ALA A 566 14.38 5.42 15.17
CA ALA A 566 14.55 4.07 14.64
C ALA A 566 15.67 3.28 15.33
N CYS A 567 16.57 3.94 16.07
CA CYS A 567 17.67 3.30 16.75
C CYS A 567 17.18 2.71 18.09
N PRO A 568 17.27 1.37 18.29
CA PRO A 568 16.84 0.78 19.57
C PRO A 568 17.66 1.26 20.78
N ALA A 569 18.86 1.80 20.55
CA ALA A 569 19.70 2.39 21.58
C ALA A 569 19.48 3.90 21.77
N GLY A 570 18.63 4.55 20.95
CA GLY A 570 18.34 5.99 21.08
C GLY A 570 19.50 6.94 20.76
N ILE A 571 20.56 6.44 20.11
CA ILE A 571 21.79 7.21 19.81
C ILE A 571 21.46 8.52 19.09
N ASP A 572 22.09 9.62 19.51
CA ASP A 572 22.05 10.92 18.81
C ASP A 572 22.79 10.89 17.47
N ILE A 573 22.13 10.28 16.48
CA ILE A 573 22.64 10.12 15.12
C ILE A 573 22.89 11.46 14.41
N PRO A 574 21.95 12.43 14.43
CA PRO A 574 22.19 13.75 13.84
C PRO A 574 23.40 14.44 14.46
N GLY A 575 23.53 14.39 15.78
CA GLY A 575 24.63 15.01 16.51
C GLY A 575 25.99 14.48 16.06
N TYR A 576 26.18 13.16 16.06
CA TYR A 576 27.50 12.61 15.70
C TYR A 576 27.80 12.78 14.21
N ILE A 577 26.80 12.76 13.32
CA ILE A 577 27.01 13.06 11.90
C ILE A 577 27.43 14.52 11.71
N GLY A 578 26.81 15.45 12.44
CA GLY A 578 27.19 16.85 12.45
C GLY A 578 28.63 17.07 12.90
N LEU A 579 29.07 16.37 13.95
CA LEU A 579 30.45 16.41 14.43
C LEU A 579 31.43 15.82 13.41
N ILE A 580 31.08 14.70 12.76
CA ILE A 580 31.89 14.12 11.66
C ILE A 580 32.04 15.12 10.51
N ALA A 581 30.95 15.79 10.11
CA ALA A 581 30.99 16.79 9.04
C ALA A 581 31.89 17.98 9.36
N GLN A 582 32.07 18.30 10.65
CA GLN A 582 32.99 19.33 11.13
C GLN A 582 34.43 18.83 11.32
N GLY A 583 34.72 17.55 11.05
CA GLY A 583 36.04 16.93 11.27
C GLY A 583 36.34 16.58 12.73
N LYS A 584 35.33 16.64 13.62
CA LYS A 584 35.46 16.39 15.07
C LYS A 584 35.19 14.93 15.40
N PHE A 585 36.07 14.04 14.93
CA PHE A 585 35.82 12.59 14.98
C PHE A 585 35.83 11.99 16.40
N LEU A 586 36.67 12.50 17.30
CA LEU A 586 36.74 12.02 18.68
C LEU A 586 35.47 12.43 19.47
N GLU A 587 35.07 13.70 19.36
CA GLU A 587 33.80 14.19 19.94
C GLU A 587 32.60 13.38 19.41
N ALA A 588 32.60 13.03 18.12
CA ALA A 588 31.55 12.19 17.53
C ALA A 588 31.52 10.79 18.14
N LEU A 589 32.68 10.17 18.36
CA LEU A 589 32.80 8.85 18.98
C LEU A 589 32.33 8.88 20.45
N GLU A 590 32.73 9.89 21.21
CA GLU A 590 32.28 10.10 22.60
C GLU A 590 30.76 10.28 22.68
N LEU A 591 30.17 11.04 21.75
CA LEU A 591 28.72 11.20 21.68
C LEU A 591 28.00 9.87 21.42
N ILE A 592 28.54 9.00 20.54
CA ILE A 592 27.97 7.67 20.31
C ILE A 592 28.09 6.79 21.58
N ARG A 593 29.23 6.86 22.27
CA ARG A 593 29.52 6.03 23.46
C ARG A 593 28.60 6.32 24.64
N LYS A 594 27.95 7.48 24.68
CA LYS A 594 26.95 7.83 25.70
C LYS A 594 25.82 6.79 25.78
N ASP A 595 25.28 6.41 24.62
CA ASP A 595 24.10 5.55 24.53
C ASP A 595 24.42 4.16 23.97
N ASN A 596 25.63 3.96 23.43
CA ASN A 596 26.08 2.67 22.92
C ASN A 596 27.55 2.41 23.30
N PRO A 597 27.84 1.49 24.24
CA PRO A 597 29.21 1.19 24.64
C PRO A 597 30.06 0.49 23.56
N PHE A 598 29.44 0.02 22.47
CA PHE A 598 30.12 -0.78 21.43
C PHE A 598 30.00 -0.19 20.02
N PRO A 599 30.43 1.07 19.76
CA PRO A 599 30.35 1.68 18.44
C PRO A 599 31.11 0.95 17.32
N ALA A 600 32.28 0.38 17.59
CA ALA A 600 33.13 -0.31 16.62
C ALA A 600 32.54 -1.66 16.18
N ILE A 601 31.99 -2.43 17.13
CA ILE A 601 31.22 -3.65 16.87
C ILE A 601 29.94 -3.28 16.11
N CYS A 602 29.14 -2.32 16.61
CA CYS A 602 27.89 -1.93 15.95
C CYS A 602 28.13 -1.39 14.53
N GLY A 603 29.22 -0.66 14.28
CA GLY A 603 29.62 -0.20 12.95
C GLY A 603 29.85 -1.32 11.92
N ARG A 604 29.95 -2.58 12.37
CA ARG A 604 30.19 -3.77 11.53
C ARG A 604 29.00 -4.70 11.46
N VAL A 605 28.30 -4.92 12.57
CA VAL A 605 27.29 -5.99 12.67
C VAL A 605 25.86 -5.49 12.86
N CYS A 606 25.65 -4.18 13.04
CA CYS A 606 24.31 -3.61 13.17
C CYS A 606 23.50 -3.73 11.87
N HIS A 607 22.21 -4.04 12.01
CA HIS A 607 21.24 -4.07 10.91
C HIS A 607 20.71 -2.66 10.53
N HIS A 608 21.26 -1.59 11.13
CA HIS A 608 21.10 -0.19 10.75
C HIS A 608 19.66 0.25 10.42
N PRO A 609 18.68 0.02 11.31
CA PRO A 609 17.29 0.43 11.08
C PRO A 609 17.15 1.95 10.90
N CYS A 610 18.09 2.72 11.45
CA CYS A 610 18.23 4.16 11.27
C CYS A 610 18.37 4.60 9.80
N GLU A 611 19.00 3.81 8.95
CA GLU A 611 19.14 4.13 7.52
C GLU A 611 17.83 3.90 6.78
N SER A 612 17.08 2.85 7.14
CA SER A 612 15.76 2.54 6.53
C SER A 612 14.70 3.62 6.80
N LYS A 613 14.88 4.40 7.87
CA LYS A 613 14.01 5.53 8.26
C LYS A 613 14.61 6.89 7.88
N CYS A 614 15.74 6.93 7.19
CA CYS A 614 16.38 8.18 6.79
C CYS A 614 15.53 8.90 5.74
N ARG A 615 15.10 10.13 6.01
CA ARG A 615 14.31 10.95 5.06
C ARG A 615 14.99 11.15 3.70
N ARG A 616 16.33 11.17 3.66
CA ARG A 616 17.07 11.30 2.39
C ARG A 616 16.81 10.13 1.45
N GLY A 617 16.61 8.92 1.99
CA GLY A 617 16.27 7.73 1.21
C GLY A 617 14.89 7.80 0.53
N GLU A 618 14.03 8.77 0.88
CA GLU A 618 12.79 9.03 0.14
C GLU A 618 13.02 9.87 -1.13
N ILE A 619 14.21 10.47 -1.28
CA ILE A 619 14.62 11.27 -2.44
C ILE A 619 15.56 10.43 -3.33
N ASP A 620 16.66 9.94 -2.76
CA ASP A 620 17.66 9.13 -3.46
C ASP A 620 18.17 7.96 -2.60
N GLU A 621 19.21 8.15 -1.79
CA GLU A 621 19.83 7.12 -0.96
C GLU A 621 19.91 7.56 0.51
N PRO A 622 19.74 6.63 1.46
CA PRO A 622 19.92 6.96 2.86
C PRO A 622 21.37 7.34 3.15
N VAL A 623 21.57 8.21 4.15
CA VAL A 623 22.92 8.47 4.67
C VAL A 623 23.50 7.16 5.20
N ALA A 624 24.76 6.87 4.89
CA ALA A 624 25.49 5.67 5.35
C ALA A 624 25.88 5.76 6.84
N ILE A 625 24.87 5.91 7.70
CA ILE A 625 24.96 6.11 9.16
C ILE A 625 25.84 5.05 9.83
N ASN A 626 25.73 3.79 9.41
CA ASN A 626 26.53 2.68 9.94
C ASN A 626 28.00 2.78 9.53
N ALA A 627 28.27 3.12 8.27
CA ALA A 627 29.63 3.31 7.77
C ALA A 627 30.33 4.48 8.47
N LEU A 628 29.61 5.58 8.72
CA LEU A 628 30.13 6.73 9.48
C LEU A 628 30.49 6.35 10.93
N LYS A 629 29.66 5.52 11.59
CA LYS A 629 29.94 5.00 12.94
C LYS A 629 31.20 4.13 12.95
N ARG A 630 31.34 3.25 11.95
CA ARG A 630 32.57 2.46 11.77
C ARG A 630 33.78 3.36 11.55
N PHE A 631 33.66 4.35 10.67
CA PHE A 631 34.74 5.26 10.33
C PHE A 631 35.29 5.98 11.56
N VAL A 632 34.43 6.58 12.41
CA VAL A 632 34.93 7.29 13.62
C VAL A 632 35.58 6.34 14.63
N SER A 633 35.03 5.13 14.77
CA SER A 633 35.60 4.12 15.67
C SER A 633 36.97 3.66 15.18
N ASP A 634 37.11 3.40 13.88
CA ASP A 634 38.37 3.00 13.26
C ASP A 634 39.38 4.16 13.22
N HIS A 635 38.92 5.41 13.10
CA HIS A 635 39.77 6.60 13.11
C HIS A 635 40.43 6.86 14.47
N ALA A 636 39.70 6.62 15.56
CA ALA A 636 40.23 6.75 16.91
C ALA A 636 41.28 5.67 17.23
N ARG A 637 41.20 4.51 16.55
CA ARG A 637 42.13 3.39 16.72
C ARG A 637 43.57 3.81 16.41
N GLY A 638 44.48 3.59 17.36
CA GLY A 638 45.90 3.96 17.24
C GLY A 638 46.21 5.44 17.43
N ARG A 639 45.20 6.32 17.50
CA ARG A 639 45.37 7.75 17.84
C ARG A 639 45.09 8.03 19.31
N GLU A 640 44.18 7.28 19.92
CA GLU A 640 43.98 7.29 21.36
C GLU A 640 44.94 6.31 22.04
N LYS A 641 45.61 6.76 23.12
CA LYS A 641 46.32 5.83 24.00
C LYS A 641 45.27 4.96 24.69
N PRO A 642 45.46 3.62 24.78
CA PRO A 642 44.54 2.79 25.52
C PRO A 642 44.45 3.31 26.96
N PRO A 643 43.23 3.52 27.49
CA PRO A 643 43.06 4.03 28.84
C PRO A 643 43.72 3.03 29.80
N LYS A 644 44.50 3.54 30.75
CA LYS A 644 45.00 2.71 31.83
C LYS A 644 43.79 2.27 32.66
N ILE A 645 43.76 1.00 33.05
CA ILE A 645 42.80 0.52 34.04
C ILE A 645 42.96 1.42 35.26
N SER A 646 41.96 2.28 35.49
CA SER A 646 41.94 3.14 36.65
C SER A 646 41.45 2.28 37.82
N PRO A 647 42.04 2.38 39.02
CA PRO A 647 41.53 1.65 40.17
C PRO A 647 40.06 2.03 40.36
N PHE A 648 39.16 1.06 40.17
CA PHE A 648 37.73 1.28 40.26
C PHE A 648 37.38 1.88 41.63
N VAL A 649 36.81 3.09 41.62
CA VAL A 649 36.33 3.74 42.84
C VAL A 649 34.88 3.34 43.02
N SER A 650 34.66 2.31 43.84
CA SER A 650 33.32 1.82 44.16
C SER A 650 32.52 2.87 44.91
N LEU A 651 31.48 3.41 44.29
CA LEU A 651 30.54 4.33 44.94
C LEU A 651 29.43 3.58 45.70
N LYS A 652 29.23 2.30 45.37
CA LYS A 652 28.25 1.39 45.98
C LYS A 652 28.95 0.20 46.64
N LYS A 653 28.29 -0.49 47.56
CA LYS A 653 28.87 -1.66 48.25
C LYS A 653 28.34 -2.99 47.71
N GLU A 654 27.17 -2.94 47.08
CA GLU A 654 26.43 -4.07 46.54
C GLU A 654 27.14 -4.63 45.30
N LYS A 655 27.56 -5.90 45.36
CA LYS A 655 28.19 -6.58 44.23
C LYS A 655 27.15 -7.14 43.29
N ILE A 656 27.37 -7.06 41.98
CA ILE A 656 26.44 -7.57 40.98
C ILE A 656 27.12 -8.64 40.13
N ALA A 657 26.46 -9.78 39.98
CA ALA A 657 26.88 -10.85 39.08
C ALA A 657 26.13 -10.73 37.75
N VAL A 658 26.86 -10.81 36.65
CA VAL A 658 26.32 -10.84 35.29
C VAL A 658 26.68 -12.17 34.67
N ILE A 659 25.69 -12.95 34.22
CA ILE A 659 25.91 -14.27 33.62
C ILE A 659 25.82 -14.14 32.10
N GLY A 660 26.93 -14.44 31.42
CA GLY A 660 27.11 -14.33 29.98
C GLY A 660 27.80 -13.03 29.57
N SER A 661 28.85 -13.13 28.74
CA SER A 661 29.59 -12.00 28.17
C SER A 661 29.14 -11.65 26.74
N GLY A 662 27.89 -11.98 26.39
CA GLY A 662 27.27 -11.51 25.15
C GLY A 662 26.95 -10.01 25.18
N PRO A 663 26.35 -9.46 24.11
CA PRO A 663 26.08 -8.02 24.00
C PRO A 663 25.24 -7.50 25.17
N ALA A 664 24.17 -8.21 25.56
CA ALA A 664 23.33 -7.81 26.68
C ALA A 664 24.09 -7.79 28.03
N GLY A 665 24.89 -8.84 28.30
CA GLY A 665 25.65 -8.95 29.54
C GLY A 665 26.75 -7.89 29.63
N LEU A 666 27.52 -7.69 28.56
CA LEU A 666 28.59 -6.68 28.53
C LEU A 666 28.03 -5.25 28.63
N THR A 667 26.91 -4.93 27.94
CA THR A 667 26.25 -3.63 28.07
C THR A 667 25.72 -3.40 29.49
N CYS A 668 25.11 -4.42 30.11
CA CYS A 668 24.65 -4.34 31.49
C CYS A 668 25.83 -4.08 32.44
N ALA A 669 26.93 -4.82 32.28
CA ALA A 669 28.13 -4.65 33.09
C ALA A 669 28.76 -3.26 32.94
N HIS A 670 28.81 -2.72 31.72
CA HIS A 670 29.27 -1.37 31.44
C HIS A 670 28.48 -0.33 32.24
N TYR A 671 27.15 -0.30 32.11
CA TYR A 671 26.34 0.72 32.78
C TYR A 671 26.31 0.55 34.30
N LEU A 672 26.28 -0.68 34.82
CA LEU A 672 26.38 -0.93 36.25
C LEU A 672 27.71 -0.44 36.84
N ALA A 673 28.83 -0.65 36.14
CA ALA A 673 30.13 -0.13 36.54
C ALA A 673 30.16 1.41 36.49
N MET A 674 29.60 2.02 35.44
CA MET A 674 29.44 3.48 35.34
C MET A 674 28.57 4.06 36.47
N TRP A 675 27.58 3.32 36.95
CA TRP A 675 26.77 3.67 38.13
C TRP A 675 27.48 3.40 39.47
N GLY A 676 28.71 2.88 39.44
CA GLY A 676 29.57 2.69 40.61
C GLY A 676 29.39 1.38 41.37
N TYR A 677 28.75 0.37 40.76
CA TYR A 677 28.65 -0.98 41.34
C TYR A 677 29.87 -1.85 41.00
N PRO A 678 30.41 -2.64 41.95
CA PRO A 678 31.32 -3.72 41.63
C PRO A 678 30.63 -4.81 40.81
N VAL A 679 31.13 -5.09 39.61
CA VAL A 679 30.53 -6.09 38.70
C VAL A 679 31.51 -7.21 38.41
N THR A 680 31.01 -8.45 38.43
CA THR A 680 31.71 -9.62 37.89
C THR A 680 30.86 -10.27 36.80
N VAL A 681 31.45 -10.47 35.62
CA VAL A 681 30.83 -11.18 34.50
C VAL A 681 31.34 -12.62 34.49
N PHE A 682 30.43 -13.59 34.55
CA PHE A 682 30.74 -15.01 34.43
C PHE A 682 30.42 -15.49 33.01
N GLU A 683 31.44 -15.97 32.29
CA GLU A 683 31.33 -16.47 30.92
C GLU A 683 31.66 -17.96 30.87
N ALA A 684 30.77 -18.75 30.27
CA ALA A 684 30.93 -20.19 30.15
C ALA A 684 32.02 -20.58 29.15
N LEU A 685 32.29 -19.74 28.16
CA LEU A 685 33.34 -19.94 27.17
C LEU A 685 34.72 -19.54 27.69
N PRO A 686 35.82 -20.08 27.12
CA PRO A 686 37.18 -19.65 27.48
C PRO A 686 37.52 -18.23 27.02
N VAL A 687 36.62 -17.57 26.27
CA VAL A 687 36.80 -16.25 25.66
C VAL A 687 35.58 -15.37 25.95
N ALA A 688 35.81 -14.06 26.09
CA ALA A 688 34.74 -13.08 26.27
C ALA A 688 34.09 -12.68 24.93
N GLY A 689 32.86 -12.17 24.98
CA GLY A 689 32.08 -11.68 23.84
C GLY A 689 30.92 -12.58 23.44
N GLY A 690 30.75 -13.76 24.07
CA GLY A 690 29.64 -14.68 23.81
C GLY A 690 29.40 -14.91 22.32
N MET A 691 28.15 -14.74 21.86
CA MET A 691 27.79 -14.89 20.44
C MET A 691 28.44 -13.88 19.49
N LEU A 692 28.89 -12.71 19.94
CA LEU A 692 29.67 -11.80 19.10
C LEU A 692 31.02 -12.44 18.74
N ARG A 693 31.62 -13.15 19.70
CA ARG A 693 32.90 -13.83 19.53
C ARG A 693 32.77 -15.09 18.71
N VAL A 694 31.77 -15.94 18.98
CA VAL A 694 31.70 -17.29 18.40
C VAL A 694 30.69 -17.44 17.26
N GLY A 695 29.70 -16.54 17.15
CA GLY A 695 28.67 -16.60 16.12
C GLY A 695 28.94 -15.75 14.89
N ILE A 696 29.91 -14.83 14.94
CA ILE A 696 30.24 -13.92 13.84
C ILE A 696 31.68 -14.18 13.37
N PRO A 697 31.91 -14.53 12.10
CA PRO A 697 33.25 -14.76 11.57
C PRO A 697 34.16 -13.53 11.62
N ASP A 698 35.47 -13.78 11.67
CA ASP A 698 36.52 -12.75 11.81
C ASP A 698 36.52 -11.72 10.67
N TYR A 699 36.23 -12.13 9.43
CA TYR A 699 36.17 -11.21 8.29
C TYR A 699 35.04 -10.17 8.40
N ARG A 700 34.03 -10.43 9.24
CA ARG A 700 32.86 -9.57 9.46
C ARG A 700 32.98 -8.79 10.76
N LEU A 701 33.42 -9.45 11.83
CA LEU A 701 33.78 -8.83 13.10
C LEU A 701 35.18 -9.31 13.53
N PRO A 702 36.23 -8.52 13.22
CA PRO A 702 37.60 -8.86 13.59
C PRO A 702 37.76 -9.04 15.11
N LYS A 703 38.45 -10.11 15.53
CA LYS A 703 38.56 -10.46 16.96
C LYS A 703 39.37 -9.45 17.76
N ASP A 704 40.39 -8.86 17.14
CA ASP A 704 41.20 -7.78 17.71
C ASP A 704 40.34 -6.57 18.07
N ILE A 705 39.40 -6.19 17.19
CA ILE A 705 38.48 -5.06 17.43
C ILE A 705 37.50 -5.39 18.55
N LEU A 706 36.97 -6.61 18.57
CA LEU A 706 36.09 -7.07 19.65
C LEU A 706 36.82 -7.05 21.01
N GLU A 707 38.06 -7.52 21.06
CA GLU A 707 38.89 -7.53 22.28
C GLU A 707 39.21 -6.10 22.76
N GLU A 708 39.66 -5.23 21.86
CA GLU A 708 39.95 -3.82 22.18
C GLU A 708 38.70 -3.10 22.72
N GLU A 709 37.53 -3.34 22.14
CA GLU A 709 36.32 -2.66 22.56
C GLU A 709 35.74 -3.22 23.86
N ILE A 710 35.84 -4.54 24.12
CA ILE A 710 35.52 -5.12 25.43
C ILE A 710 36.45 -4.54 26.51
N PHE A 711 37.74 -4.45 26.21
CA PHE A 711 38.70 -3.89 27.15
C PHE A 711 38.35 -2.43 27.47
N TYR A 712 38.19 -1.59 26.43
CA TYR A 712 37.91 -0.17 26.59
C TYR A 712 36.58 0.07 27.32
N SER A 713 35.51 -0.60 26.91
CA SER A 713 34.17 -0.31 27.42
C SER A 713 33.82 -1.07 28.69
N VAL A 714 34.52 -2.14 29.07
CA VAL A 714 34.12 -2.99 30.21
C VAL A 714 35.27 -3.15 31.21
N GLU A 715 36.39 -3.73 30.79
CA GLU A 715 37.49 -4.05 31.73
C GLU A 715 38.19 -2.78 32.26
N SER A 716 38.31 -1.72 31.45
CA SER A 716 38.93 -0.45 31.87
C SER A 716 38.14 0.27 32.98
N LEU A 717 36.85 -0.05 33.12
CA LEU A 717 35.97 0.42 34.19
C LEU A 717 36.10 -0.43 35.47
N GLY A 718 37.00 -1.43 35.49
CA GLY A 718 37.23 -2.32 36.63
C GLY A 718 36.26 -3.50 36.75
N VAL A 719 35.49 -3.78 35.70
CA VAL A 719 34.67 -5.00 35.63
C VAL A 719 35.58 -6.21 35.47
N ARG A 720 35.38 -7.23 36.31
CA ARG A 720 36.10 -8.51 36.21
C ARG A 720 35.32 -9.48 35.33
N ILE A 721 35.98 -10.09 34.34
CA ILE A 721 35.37 -11.15 33.50
C ILE A 721 36.02 -12.50 33.84
N GLU A 722 35.27 -13.39 34.47
CA GLU A 722 35.66 -14.76 34.77
C GLU A 722 35.20 -15.69 33.64
N LYS A 723 36.16 -16.24 32.90
CA LYS A 723 35.95 -17.07 31.71
C LYS A 723 36.01 -18.55 32.08
N GLY A 724 35.35 -19.41 31.31
CA GLY A 724 35.31 -20.85 31.53
C GLY A 724 34.47 -21.29 32.74
N VAL A 725 33.54 -20.44 33.21
CA VAL A 725 32.67 -20.71 34.37
C VAL A 725 31.22 -20.80 33.93
N LYS A 726 30.62 -21.98 34.03
CA LYS A 726 29.22 -22.21 33.68
C LYS A 726 28.34 -22.21 34.94
N ILE A 727 27.65 -21.09 35.15
CA ILE A 727 26.67 -20.98 36.23
C ILE A 727 25.51 -21.98 36.01
N GLY A 728 25.10 -22.65 37.08
CA GLY A 728 24.16 -23.77 37.09
C GLY A 728 24.80 -25.15 36.90
N ARG A 729 26.11 -25.22 36.61
CA ARG A 729 26.87 -26.48 36.55
C ARG A 729 28.11 -26.44 37.45
N ASP A 730 28.95 -25.42 37.26
CA ASP A 730 30.23 -25.28 37.98
C ASP A 730 30.06 -24.50 39.29
N ILE A 731 29.14 -23.53 39.29
CA ILE A 731 28.71 -22.77 40.47
C ILE A 731 27.18 -22.75 40.47
N ALA A 732 26.54 -23.11 41.58
CA ALA A 732 25.08 -23.06 41.67
C ALA A 732 24.57 -21.61 41.79
N PHE A 733 23.33 -21.35 41.37
CA PHE A 733 22.77 -19.99 41.37
C PHE A 733 22.68 -19.40 42.78
N ASP A 734 22.37 -20.20 43.80
CA ASP A 734 22.30 -19.80 45.20
C ASP A 734 23.69 -19.51 45.80
N GLU A 735 24.73 -20.17 45.29
CA GLU A 735 26.11 -19.93 45.71
C GLU A 735 26.58 -18.52 45.34
N LEU A 736 26.10 -17.93 44.23
CA LEU A 736 26.41 -16.54 43.91
C LEU A 736 25.92 -15.58 45.01
N PHE A 737 24.73 -15.78 45.57
CA PHE A 737 24.27 -14.97 46.70
C PHE A 737 25.12 -15.20 47.95
N LYS A 738 25.55 -16.45 48.20
CA LYS A 738 26.47 -16.79 49.31
C LYS A 738 27.87 -16.15 49.12
N MET A 739 28.31 -15.93 47.88
CA MET A 739 29.54 -15.20 47.54
C MET A 739 29.40 -13.67 47.73
N GLY A 740 28.23 -13.19 48.17
CA GLY A 740 27.98 -11.79 48.49
C GLY A 740 27.52 -10.94 47.31
N TYR A 741 27.04 -11.55 46.22
CA TYR A 741 26.37 -10.82 45.14
C TYR A 741 24.93 -10.50 45.55
N SER A 742 24.54 -9.23 45.47
CA SER A 742 23.21 -8.74 45.85
C SER A 742 22.18 -8.91 44.75
N CYS A 743 22.62 -9.02 43.49
CA CYS A 743 21.77 -9.15 42.32
C CYS A 743 22.47 -9.96 41.24
N ILE A 744 21.67 -10.68 40.44
CA ILE A 744 22.13 -11.49 39.32
C ILE A 744 21.38 -11.06 38.07
N PHE A 745 22.10 -10.66 37.03
CA PHE A 745 21.56 -10.45 35.69
C PHE A 745 21.92 -11.63 34.79
N VAL A 746 20.95 -12.20 34.07
CA VAL A 746 21.15 -13.35 33.18
C VAL A 746 21.03 -12.93 31.72
N GLY A 747 22.17 -12.87 31.02
CA GLY A 747 22.31 -12.41 29.64
C GLY A 747 22.97 -13.44 28.72
N VAL A 748 22.59 -14.71 28.84
CA VAL A 748 23.27 -15.85 28.18
C VAL A 748 23.03 -15.98 26.67
N GLY A 749 22.08 -15.24 26.09
CA GLY A 749 21.79 -15.29 24.65
C GLY A 749 21.23 -16.62 24.13
N CYS A 750 21.03 -16.72 22.81
CA CYS A 750 20.53 -17.93 22.14
C CYS A 750 21.68 -18.65 21.42
N HIS A 751 22.16 -19.75 22.03
CA HIS A 751 23.23 -20.59 21.49
C HIS A 751 22.71 -21.86 20.80
N VAL A 752 21.39 -22.00 20.67
CA VAL A 752 20.73 -23.20 20.14
C VAL A 752 20.17 -22.90 18.75
N SER A 753 20.42 -23.82 17.83
CA SER A 753 19.91 -23.71 16.47
C SER A 753 18.58 -24.40 16.27
N ARG A 754 17.94 -24.06 15.14
CA ARG A 754 16.68 -24.67 14.72
C ARG A 754 16.96 -25.95 13.95
N ARG A 755 16.33 -27.04 14.37
CA ARG A 755 16.32 -28.30 13.62
C ARG A 755 15.52 -28.17 12.32
N LEU A 756 15.93 -28.95 11.31
CA LEU A 756 15.24 -29.01 10.03
C LEU A 756 14.00 -29.90 10.12
N ASN A 757 14.00 -30.86 11.05
CA ASN A 757 12.98 -31.89 11.23
C ASN A 757 12.76 -32.71 9.95
N ILE A 758 13.86 -33.12 9.32
CA ILE A 758 13.88 -33.98 8.13
C ILE A 758 14.60 -35.29 8.42
N GLU A 759 14.29 -36.33 7.64
CA GLU A 759 14.96 -37.61 7.74
C GLU A 759 16.47 -37.45 7.44
N GLY A 760 17.30 -38.14 8.23
CA GLY A 760 18.76 -38.12 8.09
C GLY A 760 19.48 -36.90 8.70
N GLU A 761 18.77 -36.00 9.40
CA GLU A 761 19.38 -34.79 10.02
C GLU A 761 20.46 -35.06 11.08
N GLU A 762 20.47 -36.25 11.67
CA GLU A 762 21.46 -36.69 12.67
C GLU A 762 22.63 -37.49 12.04
N SER A 763 22.74 -37.55 10.71
CA SER A 763 23.80 -38.31 10.01
C SER A 763 25.19 -37.69 10.23
N GLU A 764 26.24 -38.51 10.21
CA GLU A 764 27.63 -38.05 10.34
C GLU A 764 27.99 -37.13 9.16
N GLY A 765 28.47 -35.92 9.47
CA GLY A 765 28.77 -34.89 8.47
C GLY A 765 27.70 -33.80 8.35
N VAL A 766 26.53 -33.96 8.99
CA VAL A 766 25.55 -32.88 9.15
C VAL A 766 25.97 -32.05 10.35
N LEU A 767 26.22 -30.75 10.12
CA LEU A 767 26.63 -29.83 11.17
C LEU A 767 25.57 -28.76 11.36
N ASP A 768 25.32 -28.44 12.62
CA ASP A 768 24.52 -27.29 12.96
C ASP A 768 25.26 -25.98 12.62
N GLY A 769 24.55 -25.00 12.05
CA GLY A 769 25.17 -23.76 11.58
C GLY A 769 25.81 -22.90 12.69
N VAL A 770 25.16 -22.79 13.85
CA VAL A 770 25.71 -22.03 14.99
C VAL A 770 26.85 -22.80 15.64
N GLU A 771 26.73 -24.12 15.76
CA GLU A 771 27.81 -24.96 16.28
C GLU A 771 29.04 -24.92 15.37
N PHE A 772 28.84 -25.03 14.05
CA PHE A 772 29.91 -24.91 13.04
C PHE A 772 30.66 -23.60 13.20
N LEU A 773 29.95 -22.46 13.22
CA LEU A 773 30.54 -21.15 13.42
C LEU A 773 31.26 -21.06 14.77
N LYS A 774 30.70 -21.63 15.82
CA LYS A 774 31.31 -21.65 17.15
C LYS A 774 32.63 -22.41 17.16
N LYS A 775 32.69 -23.60 16.57
CA LYS A 775 33.89 -24.44 16.50
C LYS A 775 35.03 -23.72 15.80
N ILE A 776 34.78 -23.18 14.61
CA ILE A 776 35.82 -22.49 13.82
C ILE A 776 36.31 -21.21 14.51
N ASN A 777 35.42 -20.45 15.17
CA ASN A 777 35.79 -19.22 15.86
C ASN A 777 36.54 -19.49 17.18
N LEU A 778 36.45 -20.70 17.73
CA LEU A 778 37.27 -21.16 18.85
C LEU A 778 38.60 -21.80 18.39
N GLY A 779 38.88 -21.80 17.09
CA GLY A 779 40.14 -22.30 16.52
C GLY A 779 40.14 -23.79 16.18
N GLU A 780 38.99 -24.46 16.18
CA GLU A 780 38.89 -25.85 15.76
C GLU A 780 39.13 -25.96 14.25
N LYS A 781 40.07 -26.84 13.85
CA LYS A 781 40.41 -27.07 12.44
C LYS A 781 39.47 -28.10 11.83
N LEU A 782 38.46 -27.64 11.12
CA LEU A 782 37.59 -28.48 10.29
C LEU A 782 38.23 -28.65 8.91
N ARG A 783 38.45 -29.88 8.47
CA ARG A 783 39.00 -30.19 7.14
C ARG A 783 37.88 -30.24 6.12
N LEU A 784 37.73 -29.18 5.33
CA LEU A 784 36.74 -29.08 4.25
C LEU A 784 37.38 -29.16 2.86
N ASP A 785 38.70 -29.39 2.77
CA ASP A 785 39.45 -29.43 1.52
C ASP A 785 38.78 -30.34 0.46
N ASN A 786 38.44 -29.75 -0.68
CA ASN A 786 37.79 -30.42 -1.83
C ASN A 786 36.43 -31.08 -1.51
N LYS A 787 35.78 -30.72 -0.40
CA LYS A 787 34.41 -31.14 -0.09
C LYS A 787 33.39 -30.23 -0.76
N LYS A 788 32.22 -30.79 -1.10
CA LYS A 788 31.04 -30.00 -1.43
C LYS A 788 30.26 -29.73 -0.14
N VAL A 789 29.89 -28.49 0.08
CA VAL A 789 29.16 -28.07 1.27
C VAL A 789 27.83 -27.46 0.84
N VAL A 790 26.74 -27.96 1.43
CA VAL A 790 25.41 -27.40 1.24
C VAL A 790 24.97 -26.75 2.55
N VAL A 791 24.63 -25.46 2.47
CA VAL A 791 24.12 -24.70 3.61
C VAL A 791 22.64 -24.44 3.42
N ILE A 792 21.82 -24.86 4.38
CA ILE A 792 20.37 -24.75 4.31
C ILE A 792 19.92 -23.51 5.10
N GLY A 793 19.40 -22.49 4.41
CA GLY A 793 18.87 -21.28 5.04
C GLY A 793 19.23 -19.99 4.29
N GLY A 794 18.55 -18.89 4.63
CA GLY A 794 18.76 -17.57 4.00
C GLY A 794 19.06 -16.44 4.97
N GLY A 795 19.39 -16.74 6.23
CA GLY A 795 19.74 -15.74 7.23
C GLY A 795 21.24 -15.43 7.27
N ASN A 796 21.64 -14.40 8.03
CA ASN A 796 23.05 -14.00 8.16
C ASN A 796 23.96 -15.17 8.61
N ALA A 797 23.51 -16.01 9.54
CA ALA A 797 24.27 -17.18 9.99
C ALA A 797 24.52 -18.20 8.86
N ALA A 798 23.58 -18.35 7.92
CA ALA A 798 23.76 -19.25 6.77
C ALA A 798 24.79 -18.67 5.79
N VAL A 799 24.71 -17.37 5.50
CA VAL A 799 25.71 -16.69 4.66
C VAL A 799 27.10 -16.73 5.31
N ASP A 800 27.16 -16.53 6.63
CA ASP A 800 28.41 -16.58 7.39
C ASP A 800 29.02 -17.99 7.41
N ALA A 801 28.19 -19.02 7.59
CA ALA A 801 28.64 -20.41 7.53
C ALA A 801 29.15 -20.77 6.13
N ALA A 802 28.44 -20.37 5.06
CA ALA A 802 28.82 -20.66 3.68
C ALA A 802 30.17 -20.04 3.30
N ARG A 803 30.35 -18.75 3.58
CA ARG A 803 31.62 -18.05 3.29
C ARG A 803 32.76 -18.58 4.13
N SER A 804 32.50 -18.91 5.40
CA SER A 804 33.51 -19.54 6.26
C SER A 804 33.92 -20.92 5.74
N ALA A 805 32.97 -21.75 5.30
CA ALA A 805 33.25 -23.07 4.71
C ALA A 805 34.12 -22.95 3.45
N LEU A 806 33.83 -21.98 2.58
CA LEU A 806 34.60 -21.72 1.38
C LEU A 806 36.05 -21.31 1.70
N ARG A 807 36.21 -20.39 2.65
CA ARG A 807 37.53 -19.92 3.12
C ARG A 807 38.34 -21.00 3.85
N LEU A 808 37.68 -22.05 4.34
CA LEU A 808 38.31 -23.23 4.94
C LEU A 808 38.70 -24.31 3.90
N GLY A 809 38.57 -24.04 2.60
CA GLY A 809 39.04 -24.92 1.52
C GLY A 809 37.97 -25.79 0.87
N ALA A 810 36.68 -25.58 1.16
CA ALA A 810 35.61 -26.28 0.45
C ALA A 810 35.71 -26.05 -1.07
N GLY A 811 35.64 -27.13 -1.85
CA GLY A 811 35.76 -27.07 -3.31
C GLY A 811 34.52 -26.46 -3.97
N GLU A 812 33.35 -26.62 -3.34
CA GLU A 812 32.11 -25.99 -3.76
C GLU A 812 31.21 -25.72 -2.55
N VAL A 813 30.60 -24.54 -2.49
CA VAL A 813 29.62 -24.19 -1.46
C VAL A 813 28.33 -23.71 -2.12
N THR A 814 27.20 -24.31 -1.73
CA THR A 814 25.87 -23.93 -2.21
C THR A 814 24.96 -23.57 -1.05
N ILE A 815 24.28 -22.43 -1.13
CA ILE A 815 23.18 -22.05 -0.23
C ILE A 815 21.85 -22.49 -0.86
N LEU A 816 21.08 -23.29 -0.13
CA LEU A 816 19.69 -23.63 -0.46
C LEU A 816 18.72 -22.70 0.27
N TYR A 817 17.89 -21.99 -0.49
CA TYR A 817 16.86 -21.12 0.07
C TYR A 817 15.49 -21.37 -0.55
N ARG A 818 14.50 -21.66 0.29
CA ARG A 818 13.14 -22.02 -0.13
C ARG A 818 12.33 -20.91 -0.78
N ARG A 819 12.84 -19.68 -0.88
CA ARG A 819 12.17 -18.51 -1.47
C ARG A 819 13.08 -17.81 -2.50
N SER A 820 12.61 -16.72 -3.08
CA SER A 820 13.40 -15.93 -4.02
C SER A 820 14.39 -15.02 -3.28
N PRO A 821 15.37 -14.43 -4.00
CA PRO A 821 16.34 -13.50 -3.40
C PRO A 821 15.68 -12.33 -2.66
N GLN A 822 14.52 -11.87 -3.11
CA GLN A 822 13.82 -10.71 -2.56
C GLN A 822 13.29 -10.97 -1.13
N GLU A 823 12.95 -12.22 -0.79
CA GLU A 823 12.51 -12.56 0.57
C GLU A 823 13.66 -13.02 1.47
N MET A 824 14.92 -12.98 1.02
CA MET A 824 16.07 -13.41 1.80
C MET A 824 16.34 -12.42 2.95
N PRO A 825 16.34 -12.87 4.23
CA PRO A 825 16.52 -11.97 5.37
C PRO A 825 17.98 -11.59 5.65
N ALA A 826 18.95 -12.19 4.96
CA ALA A 826 20.36 -11.83 5.11
C ALA A 826 20.65 -10.41 4.60
N ILE A 827 21.67 -9.77 5.17
CA ILE A 827 22.12 -8.43 4.76
C ILE A 827 22.58 -8.50 3.29
N LYS A 828 22.02 -7.62 2.45
CA LYS A 828 22.24 -7.62 0.99
C LYS A 828 23.72 -7.57 0.62
N SER A 829 24.53 -6.75 1.31
CA SER A 829 25.98 -6.66 1.07
C SER A 829 26.70 -7.98 1.34
N GLU A 830 26.28 -8.74 2.35
CA GLU A 830 26.89 -10.05 2.68
C GLU A 830 26.50 -11.12 1.67
N VAL A 831 25.26 -11.08 1.16
CA VAL A 831 24.81 -11.98 0.07
C VAL A 831 25.62 -11.70 -1.19
N THR A 832 25.75 -10.44 -1.59
CA THR A 832 26.57 -10.05 -2.75
C THR A 832 28.05 -10.40 -2.56
N ALA A 833 28.59 -10.26 -1.35
CA ALA A 833 29.95 -10.69 -1.06
C ALA A 833 30.11 -12.22 -1.18
N ALA A 834 29.14 -13.00 -0.72
CA ALA A 834 29.14 -14.46 -0.88
C ALA A 834 29.13 -14.87 -2.36
N GLU A 835 28.27 -14.24 -3.17
CA GLU A 835 28.20 -14.49 -4.62
C GLU A 835 29.54 -14.18 -5.30
N LYS A 836 30.17 -13.04 -4.95
CA LYS A 836 31.49 -12.66 -5.47
C LYS A 836 32.61 -13.58 -5.04
N GLU A 837 32.52 -14.17 -3.85
CA GLU A 837 33.48 -15.19 -3.37
C GLU A 837 33.31 -16.53 -4.08
N GLY A 838 32.18 -16.77 -4.78
CA GLY A 838 31.91 -18.01 -5.52
C GLY A 838 30.90 -18.94 -4.84
N VAL A 839 30.21 -18.48 -3.78
CA VAL A 839 29.10 -19.23 -3.18
C VAL A 839 27.94 -19.29 -4.17
N LYS A 840 27.48 -20.50 -4.50
CA LYS A 840 26.32 -20.71 -5.37
C LYS A 840 25.03 -20.56 -4.57
N PHE A 841 24.00 -20.01 -5.19
CA PHE A 841 22.67 -19.92 -4.58
C PHE A 841 21.67 -20.74 -5.39
N HIS A 842 20.95 -21.62 -4.69
CA HIS A 842 19.82 -22.35 -5.24
C HIS A 842 18.55 -21.86 -4.54
N TYR A 843 17.94 -20.85 -5.16
CA TYR A 843 16.68 -20.27 -4.72
C TYR A 843 15.51 -21.19 -5.08
N LEU A 844 14.38 -20.99 -4.40
CA LEU A 844 13.18 -21.79 -4.61
C LEU A 844 13.43 -23.30 -4.49
N ALA A 845 14.20 -23.71 -3.50
CA ALA A 845 14.47 -25.12 -3.22
C ALA A 845 14.41 -25.41 -1.71
N ALA A 846 13.82 -26.53 -1.33
CA ALA A 846 13.75 -26.98 0.06
C ALA A 846 14.26 -28.42 0.20
N PRO A 847 14.97 -28.75 1.30
CA PRO A 847 15.40 -30.12 1.57
C PRO A 847 14.20 -31.00 1.98
N LEU A 848 14.18 -32.24 1.51
CA LEU A 848 13.21 -33.27 1.91
C LEU A 848 13.83 -34.28 2.87
N LYS A 849 14.99 -34.84 2.51
CA LYS A 849 15.74 -35.78 3.34
C LYS A 849 17.23 -35.77 3.00
N ILE A 850 18.05 -36.13 3.99
CA ILE A 850 19.48 -36.35 3.83
C ILE A 850 19.70 -37.84 3.58
N VAL A 851 20.34 -38.18 2.47
CA VAL A 851 20.61 -39.57 2.10
C VAL A 851 21.99 -39.95 2.62
N SER A 852 22.04 -41.00 3.44
CA SER A 852 23.28 -41.52 4.00
C SER A 852 23.34 -43.05 3.91
N SER A 853 24.55 -43.57 3.73
CA SER A 853 24.86 -45.01 3.69
C SER A 853 26.06 -45.28 4.57
N ASN A 854 25.96 -46.27 5.46
CA ASN A 854 27.00 -46.61 6.45
C ASN A 854 27.47 -45.39 7.28
N GLY A 855 26.54 -44.49 7.63
CA GLY A 855 26.81 -43.28 8.42
C GLY A 855 27.31 -42.07 7.62
N LYS A 856 27.78 -42.24 6.37
CA LYS A 856 28.29 -41.14 5.54
C LYS A 856 27.23 -40.57 4.61
N ILE A 857 27.24 -39.25 4.43
CA ILE A 857 26.33 -38.54 3.53
C ILE A 857 26.69 -38.86 2.07
N GLU A 858 25.69 -39.31 1.31
CA GLU A 858 25.77 -39.50 -0.15
C GLU A 858 25.22 -38.28 -0.91
N GLY A 859 24.26 -37.56 -0.30
CA GLY A 859 23.74 -36.30 -0.84
C GLY A 859 22.45 -35.85 -0.15
N LEU A 860 21.78 -34.88 -0.77
CA LEU A 860 20.58 -34.22 -0.26
C LEU A 860 19.46 -34.29 -1.31
N GLU A 861 18.34 -34.90 -0.94
CA GLU A 861 17.12 -34.87 -1.76
C GLU A 861 16.36 -33.58 -1.47
N CYS A 862 16.00 -32.87 -2.54
CA CYS A 862 15.35 -31.57 -2.50
C CYS A 862 14.10 -31.57 -3.36
N ILE A 863 13.25 -30.57 -3.17
CA ILE A 863 12.08 -30.29 -4.01
C ILE A 863 12.10 -28.84 -4.48
N CYS A 864 11.70 -28.59 -5.73
CA CYS A 864 11.53 -27.23 -6.19
C CYS A 864 10.33 -26.59 -5.48
N MET A 865 10.48 -25.31 -5.18
CA MET A 865 9.46 -24.48 -4.57
C MET A 865 8.94 -23.50 -5.62
N ARG A 866 7.70 -23.07 -5.44
CA ARG A 866 7.17 -21.87 -6.08
C ARG A 866 6.70 -20.91 -5.00
N LEU A 867 6.70 -19.63 -5.32
CA LEU A 867 6.11 -18.64 -4.44
C LEU A 867 4.58 -18.76 -4.53
N GLY A 868 3.96 -19.21 -3.45
CA GLY A 868 2.52 -19.21 -3.27
C GLY A 868 2.00 -17.85 -2.79
N GLU A 869 0.89 -17.90 -2.06
CA GLU A 869 0.27 -16.76 -1.40
C GLU A 869 1.19 -16.18 -0.32
N TYR A 870 1.01 -14.91 0.04
CA TYR A 870 1.77 -14.33 1.14
C TYR A 870 1.36 -14.95 2.48
N ASP A 871 2.34 -15.23 3.33
CA ASP A 871 2.12 -15.65 4.71
C ASP A 871 1.75 -14.46 5.61
N LYS A 872 1.41 -14.74 6.87
CA LYS A 872 1.05 -13.72 7.89
C LYS A 872 2.17 -12.69 8.15
N SER A 873 3.39 -12.93 7.67
CA SER A 873 4.53 -12.01 7.80
C SER A 873 4.76 -11.14 6.55
N GLY A 874 3.88 -11.20 5.56
CA GLY A 874 4.00 -10.42 4.34
C GLY A 874 5.02 -10.95 3.34
N ARG A 875 5.46 -12.21 3.49
CA ARG A 875 6.37 -12.87 2.54
C ARG A 875 5.65 -13.97 1.80
N ARG A 876 5.94 -14.17 0.52
CA ARG A 876 5.34 -15.28 -0.25
C ARG A 876 5.70 -16.62 0.41
N LYS A 877 4.67 -17.42 0.70
CA LYS A 877 4.78 -18.76 1.27
C LYS A 877 5.45 -19.65 0.24
N PRO A 878 6.53 -20.37 0.60
CA PRO A 878 7.11 -21.33 -0.31
C PRO A 878 6.18 -22.55 -0.38
N VAL A 879 5.78 -22.95 -1.58
CA VAL A 879 4.91 -24.10 -1.83
C VAL A 879 5.70 -25.11 -2.66
N PRO A 880 5.76 -26.40 -2.27
CA PRO A 880 6.43 -27.42 -3.06
C PRO A 880 5.75 -27.57 -4.43
N VAL A 881 6.54 -27.90 -5.44
CA VAL A 881 6.05 -28.28 -6.76
C VAL A 881 6.10 -29.80 -6.83
N ASP A 882 4.96 -30.47 -6.71
CA ASP A 882 4.90 -31.93 -6.68
C ASP A 882 5.53 -32.55 -7.95
N GLY A 883 6.33 -33.60 -7.81
CA GLY A 883 7.02 -34.26 -8.93
C GLY A 883 8.28 -33.54 -9.43
N SER A 884 8.77 -32.54 -8.69
CA SER A 884 9.99 -31.79 -9.02
C SER A 884 11.17 -32.12 -8.11
N GLU A 885 11.16 -33.31 -7.52
CA GLU A 885 12.24 -33.77 -6.65
C GLU A 885 13.54 -33.89 -7.42
N PHE A 886 14.64 -33.46 -6.80
CA PHE A 886 15.97 -33.53 -7.39
C PHE A 886 17.03 -33.82 -6.33
N PHE A 887 18.16 -34.37 -6.76
CA PHE A 887 19.22 -34.82 -5.86
C PHE A 887 20.48 -33.96 -6.01
N ILE A 888 21.04 -33.52 -4.87
CA ILE A 888 22.34 -32.84 -4.81
C ILE A 888 23.37 -33.81 -4.24
N PRO A 889 24.36 -34.26 -5.02
CA PRO A 889 25.38 -35.20 -4.54
C PRO A 889 26.39 -34.53 -3.59
N ALA A 890 26.84 -35.28 -2.58
CA ALA A 890 27.84 -34.87 -1.60
C ALA A 890 29.26 -34.67 -2.17
#